data_AF-A0A6A5U8V9-F1
#
_entry.id   AF-A0A6A5U8V9-F1
#
_cell.length_a   1.000
_cell.length_b   1.000
_cell.length_c   1.000
_cell.angle_alpha   90.00
_cell.angle_beta   90.00
_cell.angle_gamma   90.00
#
_symmetry.space_group_name_H-M   'P 1'
#
loop_
_entity.id
_entity.type
_entity.pdbx_description
1 polymer ?
#
loop_
_entity_poly.entity_id
_entity_poly.type
_entity_poly.pdbx_seq_one_letter_code
_entity_poly.pdbx_strand_id
1 'polypeptide(L)'
;MAQISTPTAETNGGTDTSHEYREWTDRVGGLKIPASKYSCLPDAPNRPRKFPRLSRPVPTMRPEYDIVVVGSGYGAGVAASQMARAGKKVAVLELGKEKWPGEYPSCLKDAAHELHTSGNAGRGAKLKDLEIGKRTGLYHLVLGEGQNVFVGNGLGGTSLLNANVFLPPDKRTLALKAWPEEIRKDPGSLDQYYERAAEMLTPQTYPDNYPPLKKLQALEKQAKALGQEKNFYRVPQTTFFHDGLNSAGIQMKASTGSGQDCTGVNDGSKNTVLVTYLADAWNWGAEIFCECEVRYVQKSEKGEGYIISFAWHGEGRAAFEEEQLSNLMWVRAKEFCFLGAGALGTTSILLRSQKRGLKASQMLGQKLSGNGDILNFAYNTDEIINGIGTETPNPKNPPGPTITGVIDARNPKTSPNVLDGYVIEEGAIPAALAPLLQGLFEAMPGKVFPPPGQYNALRHFLSRTKSRVFGPYAKGGSVNRTQTYLVMSYDSNEAILSLTGDKPYLQFVGVGTTERVTKIRDALATASGKIGGTLIDAPFYADRDKEQITVHPLGGAVMSYDGTGKHGAVNHMGRVFTGDGPETHDGLVCVDASVIPTALGVNPFATITALAERICDLLLHERQLAADETKNGKLDLFDQPKISYALPVDPELPYAKMADGTGVRFSEVMDGHIYVGDDITDFEVARNTAKGASSAASLYITVDTFSIDDLISLSDRASFATGTFSCGALSQTPLMVLYGQVRFFTTDEQVSDGTNLVYQLKLLSAEGDEYLLHGFKNVDSTMAFSAVRTWKATTTLYTTITHTDGSLVGRGILQISWRNFVDEIQSFGPTAATQSLHRKISAPLRFVKFFAKKTAAYFFSPLRPLSYPDRSTSGYFQKTPPSKTVELLADDSVRTVMKVWEPAPDTPTHEMPILFIPGASVDDQIFSLPTIQTNTIDYFTGLGYKCYVPTLRFGVSQEARKGYTAYDARFDVKAAMEFVRQEERNRQFYVVCHCLGSIATGMALLTGTVESKWICGMTCSQVFTHLRFGEINKIKSRTQALQVVYKAFAGPWFPTDSSPTSSLFQRLVDQLLRLYPVGTRGELCNSTVCHRGSLVFGRLWTHSKLNHATHRHLSTFFGGIHMNFLSHLTQMGSTPPHHSRSNLPKFEDLVEEPGNLDRLTGLKIQFLSGGANVVFDPWSTSESYDLLRHRFGTEDYERVVVPGYGHLDTWMGKDSFVDVFPRVLGHVGHCEGTGARQ
;
A
#
# COMPACT_ATOMS: atom_id res chain seq x y z
N MET A 1 0.78 -68.07 27.34
CA MET A 1 -0.56 -68.61 27.66
C MET A 1 -1.57 -67.50 27.37
N ALA A 2 -2.64 -67.69 26.62
CA ALA A 2 -2.98 -68.82 25.75
C ALA A 2 -3.81 -68.32 24.54
N GLN A 3 -4.03 -69.21 23.58
CA GLN A 3 -4.77 -69.03 22.32
C GLN A 3 -6.26 -68.64 22.57
N ILE A 4 -7.05 -68.24 21.57
CA ILE A 4 -7.71 -69.13 20.58
C ILE A 4 -7.89 -68.42 19.22
N SER A 5 -8.06 -69.21 18.16
CA SER A 5 -8.02 -68.78 16.75
C SER A 5 -9.28 -69.17 15.94
N THR A 6 -9.75 -68.25 15.07
CA THR A 6 -10.45 -68.52 13.77
C THR A 6 -11.80 -69.30 13.80
N PRO A 7 -12.51 -69.52 12.67
CA PRO A 7 -12.62 -68.80 11.37
C PRO A 7 -14.07 -68.50 10.91
N THR A 8 -14.28 -67.59 9.93
CA THR A 8 -15.27 -67.66 8.81
C THR A 8 -15.13 -66.46 7.85
N ALA A 9 -15.78 -66.48 6.66
CA ALA A 9 -15.85 -65.42 5.63
C ALA A 9 -17.34 -65.09 5.30
N GLU A 10 -17.76 -64.19 4.40
CA GLU A 10 -17.13 -63.33 3.36
C GLU A 10 -17.93 -61.98 3.28
N THR A 11 -18.14 -61.12 2.24
CA THR A 11 -17.94 -61.11 0.77
C THR A 11 -17.95 -59.65 0.20
N ASN A 12 -17.36 -59.43 -0.98
CA ASN A 12 -17.61 -58.41 -2.04
C ASN A 12 -18.22 -56.99 -1.75
N GLY A 13 -17.60 -55.94 -2.33
CA GLY A 13 -18.33 -54.98 -3.19
C GLY A 13 -18.03 -53.45 -3.16
N GLY A 14 -17.14 -52.95 -4.05
CA GLY A 14 -17.08 -51.55 -4.57
C GLY A 14 -16.66 -50.41 -3.61
N THR A 15 -16.26 -49.19 -4.01
CA THR A 15 -15.75 -48.53 -5.25
C THR A 15 -14.85 -47.34 -4.79
N ASP A 16 -13.70 -46.99 -5.35
CA ASP A 16 -13.39 -46.40 -6.69
C ASP A 16 -14.07 -45.01 -6.90
N THR A 17 -13.45 -43.91 -7.38
CA THR A 17 -12.11 -43.60 -7.97
C THR A 17 -11.47 -42.39 -7.21
N SER A 18 -10.21 -41.96 -7.37
CA SER A 18 -9.60 -41.34 -8.56
C SER A 18 -8.07 -41.47 -8.66
N HIS A 19 -7.57 -41.41 -9.89
CA HIS A 19 -6.15 -41.45 -10.27
C HIS A 19 -5.65 -40.05 -10.66
N GLU A 20 -4.39 -39.95 -11.11
CA GLU A 20 -3.77 -38.78 -11.78
C GLU A 20 -3.61 -37.47 -10.99
N TYR A 21 -2.38 -37.20 -10.51
CA TYR A 21 -1.77 -35.85 -10.53
C TYR A 21 -0.24 -35.93 -10.32
N ARG A 22 0.47 -36.69 -11.16
CA ARG A 22 1.88 -37.03 -10.92
C ARG A 22 2.81 -37.05 -12.14
N GLU A 23 2.62 -36.14 -13.10
CA GLU A 23 3.60 -35.98 -14.20
C GLU A 23 3.64 -34.57 -14.85
N TRP A 24 3.99 -33.50 -14.10
CA TRP A 24 4.24 -32.17 -14.73
C TRP A 24 5.20 -31.21 -13.98
N THR A 25 6.39 -31.66 -13.56
CA THR A 25 7.40 -30.77 -12.93
C THR A 25 8.84 -30.92 -13.42
N ASP A 26 9.16 -31.90 -14.26
CA ASP A 26 10.54 -32.12 -14.75
C ASP A 26 10.75 -31.62 -16.20
N ARG A 27 11.19 -30.36 -16.36
CA ARG A 27 12.09 -29.84 -17.43
C ARG A 27 12.18 -28.30 -17.47
N VAL A 28 13.08 -27.69 -16.68
CA VAL A 28 14.10 -26.71 -17.15
C VAL A 28 15.22 -26.63 -16.07
N GLY A 29 16.50 -26.67 -16.48
CA GLY A 29 17.58 -26.00 -15.73
C GLY A 29 18.08 -26.65 -14.43
N GLY A 30 18.53 -27.91 -14.48
CA GLY A 30 19.15 -28.56 -13.31
C GLY A 30 20.51 -27.96 -12.90
N LEU A 31 20.66 -27.61 -11.62
CA LEU A 31 21.93 -27.19 -11.00
C LEU A 31 21.97 -27.64 -9.53
N LYS A 32 22.75 -28.69 -9.22
CA LYS A 32 22.97 -29.12 -7.83
C LYS A 32 23.97 -28.19 -7.15
N ILE A 33 23.52 -27.40 -6.17
CA ILE A 33 24.36 -26.54 -5.33
C ILE A 33 24.62 -27.26 -3.99
N PRO A 34 25.86 -27.26 -3.43
CA PRO A 34 26.15 -27.92 -2.16
C PRO A 34 25.44 -27.27 -0.97
N ALA A 35 25.02 -28.08 0.01
CA ALA A 35 24.31 -27.68 1.22
C ALA A 35 25.18 -26.93 2.28
N SER A 36 26.16 -26.13 1.83
CA SER A 36 27.12 -25.41 2.67
C SER A 36 27.10 -23.88 2.45
N LYS A 37 25.96 -23.34 2.00
CA LYS A 37 25.73 -21.90 1.82
C LYS A 37 24.37 -21.46 2.36
N TYR A 38 24.13 -21.74 3.64
CA TYR A 38 23.09 -21.08 4.44
C TYR A 38 23.74 -20.25 5.56
N SER A 39 24.67 -19.38 5.18
CA SER A 39 25.06 -18.23 5.99
C SER A 39 23.88 -17.27 6.06
N CYS A 40 23.47 -16.86 7.26
CA CYS A 40 22.42 -15.88 7.46
C CYS A 40 22.71 -14.59 6.67
N LEU A 41 21.67 -13.97 6.10
CA LEU A 41 21.76 -12.65 5.47
C LEU A 41 22.40 -11.66 6.47
N PRO A 42 23.44 -10.90 6.10
CA PRO A 42 23.25 -9.84 5.10
C PRO A 42 24.46 -9.59 4.17
N ASP A 43 24.22 -9.60 2.85
CA ASP A 43 25.27 -9.19 1.88
C ASP A 43 24.68 -8.32 0.75
N ALA A 44 25.09 -7.05 0.72
CA ALA A 44 24.88 -6.12 -0.39
C ALA A 44 26.19 -5.34 -0.60
N PRO A 45 26.67 -5.17 -1.86
CA PRO A 45 28.10 -4.99 -2.10
C PRO A 45 28.67 -3.62 -1.65
N ASN A 46 29.64 -3.70 -0.74
CA ASN A 46 30.77 -2.77 -0.60
C ASN A 46 30.49 -1.29 -0.28
N ARG A 47 29.61 -1.00 0.69
CA ARG A 47 29.87 0.09 1.67
C ARG A 47 29.36 -0.29 3.07
N PRO A 48 30.19 -0.24 4.13
CA PRO A 48 29.71 -0.43 5.50
C PRO A 48 28.78 0.70 5.90
N ARG A 49 27.76 0.39 6.72
CA ARG A 49 26.90 1.40 7.35
C ARG A 49 27.73 2.23 8.32
N LYS A 50 27.55 3.56 8.37
CA LYS A 50 28.28 4.45 9.29
C LYS A 50 27.84 4.25 10.77
N PHE A 51 26.58 3.87 10.96
CA PHE A 51 25.94 3.69 12.26
C PHE A 51 25.10 2.40 12.23
N PRO A 52 24.92 1.73 13.37
CA PRO A 52 24.05 0.56 13.46
C PRO A 52 22.57 0.96 13.33
N ARG A 53 21.70 -0.05 13.20
CA ARG A 53 20.23 0.11 13.16
C ARG A 53 19.54 -1.06 13.83
N LEU A 54 18.91 -0.81 14.98
CA LEU A 54 18.11 -1.79 15.74
C LEU A 54 16.68 -1.88 15.18
N SER A 55 16.18 -0.81 14.57
CA SER A 55 14.82 -0.75 14.03
C SER A 55 14.67 -1.50 12.70
N ARG A 56 13.53 -2.18 12.55
CA ARG A 56 13.12 -2.92 11.35
C ARG A 56 12.12 -2.08 10.53
N PRO A 57 12.01 -2.30 9.20
CA PRO A 57 10.92 -1.72 8.42
C PRO A 57 9.56 -2.23 8.92
N VAL A 58 8.60 -1.32 9.13
CA VAL A 58 7.22 -1.66 9.53
C VAL A 58 6.56 -2.75 8.67
N PRO A 59 6.80 -2.82 7.34
CA PRO A 59 6.34 -3.95 6.51
C PRO A 59 6.84 -5.36 6.89
N THR A 60 7.81 -5.48 7.81
CA THR A 60 8.29 -6.76 8.35
C THR A 60 7.66 -7.15 9.70
N MET A 61 6.76 -6.30 10.22
CA MET A 61 6.02 -6.53 11.47
C MET A 61 5.08 -7.73 11.34
N ARG A 62 4.98 -8.53 12.41
CA ARG A 62 4.02 -9.64 12.52
C ARG A 62 2.64 -9.08 12.90
N PRO A 63 1.53 -9.72 12.50
CA PRO A 63 0.19 -9.30 12.95
C PRO A 63 -0.01 -9.51 14.46
N GLU A 64 0.79 -10.37 15.09
CA GLU A 64 0.72 -10.66 16.52
C GLU A 64 2.10 -10.93 17.14
N TYR A 65 2.23 -10.51 18.40
CA TYR A 65 3.38 -10.74 19.30
C TYR A 65 2.86 -11.17 20.67
N ASP A 66 3.71 -11.80 21.48
CA ASP A 66 3.34 -12.18 22.84
C ASP A 66 3.18 -10.91 23.70
N ILE A 67 4.07 -9.94 23.49
CA ILE A 67 4.14 -8.65 24.19
C ILE A 67 4.25 -7.51 23.16
N VAL A 68 3.51 -6.42 23.36
CA VAL A 68 3.73 -5.15 22.64
C VAL A 68 4.05 -4.05 23.63
N VAL A 69 5.16 -3.34 23.40
CA VAL A 69 5.62 -2.19 24.18
C VAL A 69 5.44 -0.93 23.34
N VAL A 70 4.81 0.09 23.92
CA VAL A 70 4.48 1.35 23.26
C VAL A 70 5.37 2.47 23.80
N GLY A 71 6.05 3.19 22.92
CA GLY A 71 7.15 4.09 23.23
C GLY A 71 8.47 3.35 23.47
N SER A 72 9.56 4.10 23.63
CA SER A 72 10.90 3.55 23.86
C SER A 72 11.74 4.32 24.91
N GLY A 73 11.08 5.13 25.75
CA GLY A 73 11.71 5.76 26.92
C GLY A 73 12.05 4.77 28.03
N TYR A 74 12.58 5.27 29.16
CA TYR A 74 13.07 4.45 30.29
C TYR A 74 12.17 3.26 30.67
N GLY A 75 10.88 3.49 30.93
CA GLY A 75 9.95 2.42 31.32
C GLY A 75 9.69 1.38 30.23
N ALA A 76 9.57 1.84 28.97
CA ALA A 76 9.43 0.95 27.82
C ALA A 76 10.71 0.13 27.57
N GLY A 77 11.89 0.73 27.71
CA GLY A 77 13.18 0.05 27.59
C GLY A 77 13.29 -1.11 28.59
N VAL A 78 13.02 -0.85 29.87
CA VAL A 78 12.98 -1.90 30.91
C VAL A 78 12.00 -3.00 30.55
N ALA A 79 10.76 -2.66 30.19
CA ALA A 79 9.74 -3.65 29.82
C ALA A 79 10.17 -4.50 28.60
N ALA A 80 10.76 -3.88 27.58
CA ALA A 80 11.25 -4.60 26.40
C ALA A 80 12.41 -5.55 26.73
N SER A 81 13.39 -5.11 27.53
CA SER A 81 14.54 -5.93 27.96
C SER A 81 14.11 -7.09 28.84
N GLN A 82 13.34 -6.84 29.90
CA GLN A 82 12.91 -7.87 30.84
C GLN A 82 12.01 -8.92 30.19
N MET A 83 11.09 -8.52 29.30
CA MET A 83 10.20 -9.46 28.61
C MET A 83 10.92 -10.26 27.52
N ALA A 84 11.90 -9.68 26.81
CA ALA A 84 12.73 -10.40 25.86
C ALA A 84 13.65 -11.42 26.57
N ARG A 85 14.26 -11.03 27.71
CA ARG A 85 15.03 -11.93 28.58
C ARG A 85 14.19 -13.03 29.22
N ALA A 86 12.87 -12.83 29.39
CA ALA A 86 11.91 -13.86 29.76
C ALA A 86 11.45 -14.74 28.58
N GLY A 87 12.12 -14.65 27.41
CA GLY A 87 11.89 -15.51 26.25
C GLY A 87 10.64 -15.18 25.42
N LYS A 88 10.00 -14.03 25.66
CA LYS A 88 8.81 -13.60 24.91
C LYS A 88 9.15 -12.96 23.58
N LYS A 89 8.25 -13.08 22.59
CA LYS A 89 8.31 -12.25 21.37
C LYS A 89 7.76 -10.88 21.68
N VAL A 90 8.67 -9.90 21.75
CA VAL A 90 8.35 -8.50 22.03
C VAL A 90 8.36 -7.70 20.72
N ALA A 91 7.35 -6.85 20.51
CA ALA A 91 7.43 -5.72 19.58
C ALA A 91 7.55 -4.40 20.35
N VAL A 92 8.36 -3.46 19.85
CA VAL A 92 8.47 -2.09 20.39
C VAL A 92 8.02 -1.08 19.32
N LEU A 93 7.05 -0.23 19.64
CA LEU A 93 6.50 0.79 18.74
C LEU A 93 6.89 2.20 19.19
N GLU A 94 7.77 2.87 18.44
CA GLU A 94 8.27 4.21 18.75
C GLU A 94 7.76 5.26 17.73
N LEU A 95 7.29 6.41 18.22
CA LEU A 95 6.81 7.53 17.40
C LEU A 95 7.94 8.19 16.60
N GLY A 96 9.07 8.45 17.24
CA GLY A 96 10.19 9.14 16.61
C GLY A 96 11.06 8.23 15.76
N LYS A 97 12.27 8.73 15.47
CA LYS A 97 13.27 8.07 14.63
C LYS A 97 14.40 7.45 15.44
N GLU A 98 15.03 6.41 14.89
CA GLU A 98 16.33 5.96 15.34
C GLU A 98 17.43 6.95 14.88
N LYS A 99 18.18 7.51 15.84
CA LYS A 99 19.30 8.44 15.64
C LYS A 99 20.44 8.03 16.55
N TRP A 100 21.63 7.82 16.00
CA TRP A 100 22.82 7.48 16.78
C TRP A 100 23.70 8.71 17.10
N PRO A 101 24.60 8.65 18.10
CA PRO A 101 25.62 9.68 18.30
C PRO A 101 26.42 9.93 17.01
N GLY A 102 26.39 11.17 16.52
CA GLY A 102 26.86 11.55 15.17
C GLY A 102 25.74 11.78 14.16
N GLU A 103 24.47 11.66 14.57
CA GLU A 103 23.25 11.96 13.80
C GLU A 103 22.33 12.99 14.50
N TYR A 104 22.73 13.54 15.65
CA TYR A 104 21.99 14.60 16.34
C TYR A 104 22.25 15.99 15.73
N PRO A 105 21.26 16.90 15.71
CA PRO A 105 21.42 18.24 15.14
C PRO A 105 22.53 19.08 15.81
N SER A 106 23.54 19.47 15.03
CA SER A 106 24.68 20.26 15.50
C SER A 106 24.39 21.76 15.58
N CYS A 107 23.48 22.28 14.75
CA CYS A 107 23.18 23.71 14.66
C CYS A 107 21.67 24.03 14.68
N LEU A 108 21.35 25.31 14.89
CA LEU A 108 19.97 25.81 14.98
C LEU A 108 19.12 25.49 13.74
N LYS A 109 19.70 25.49 12.53
CA LYS A 109 18.97 25.15 11.30
C LYS A 109 18.52 23.69 11.31
N ASP A 110 19.43 22.78 11.63
CA ASP A 110 19.15 21.34 11.64
C ASP A 110 18.19 21.00 12.80
N ALA A 111 18.33 21.69 13.94
CA ALA A 111 17.42 21.54 15.06
C ALA A 111 15.99 22.04 14.74
N ALA A 112 15.85 23.14 13.98
CA ALA A 112 14.55 23.63 13.55
C ALA A 112 13.82 22.70 12.55
N HIS A 113 14.56 21.84 11.82
CA HIS A 113 13.96 20.79 10.98
C HIS A 113 13.46 19.57 11.77
N GLU A 114 13.87 19.44 13.04
CA GLU A 114 13.51 18.38 13.97
C GLU A 114 12.55 18.87 15.08
N LEU A 115 12.11 20.12 15.03
CA LEU A 115 11.17 20.70 15.98
C LEU A 115 9.72 20.43 15.58
N HIS A 116 8.95 19.92 16.54
CA HIS A 116 7.51 19.74 16.52
C HIS A 116 6.89 20.56 17.66
N THR A 117 5.82 21.30 17.36
CA THR A 117 5.05 22.04 18.35
C THR A 117 3.59 21.65 18.22
N SER A 118 2.96 21.22 19.32
CA SER A 118 1.54 20.85 19.34
C SER A 118 0.80 21.42 20.56
N GLY A 119 -0.51 21.21 20.63
CA GLY A 119 -1.35 21.63 21.77
C GLY A 119 -2.16 22.87 21.43
N ASN A 120 -2.37 23.75 22.41
CA ASN A 120 -3.26 24.90 22.25
C ASN A 120 -2.64 26.21 22.72
N ALA A 121 -2.90 27.28 21.97
CA ALA A 121 -2.46 28.64 22.29
C ALA A 121 -3.66 29.55 22.60
N GLY A 122 -3.63 30.20 23.76
CA GLY A 122 -4.71 31.05 24.27
C GLY A 122 -5.28 30.53 25.59
N ARG A 123 -6.35 31.17 26.08
CA ARG A 123 -7.09 30.76 27.29
C ARG A 123 -8.59 30.77 27.03
N GLY A 124 -9.32 29.86 27.68
CA GLY A 124 -10.78 29.75 27.59
C GLY A 124 -11.34 29.77 26.16
N ALA A 125 -12.36 30.59 25.90
CA ALA A 125 -13.05 30.66 24.60
C ALA A 125 -12.23 31.24 23.42
N LYS A 126 -10.91 31.43 23.56
CA LYS A 126 -9.99 31.89 22.50
C LYS A 126 -8.85 30.91 22.21
N LEU A 127 -8.97 29.66 22.67
CA LEU A 127 -8.03 28.58 22.33
C LEU A 127 -7.93 28.41 20.81
N LYS A 128 -6.70 28.42 20.30
CA LYS A 128 -6.36 27.98 18.94
C LYS A 128 -5.57 26.68 19.02
N ASP A 129 -6.01 25.67 18.29
CA ASP A 129 -5.19 24.49 18.00
C ASP A 129 -3.89 24.92 17.32
N LEU A 130 -2.79 24.30 17.72
CA LEU A 130 -1.49 24.43 17.08
C LEU A 130 -0.92 23.04 16.80
N GLU A 131 -0.44 22.85 15.57
CA GLU A 131 0.28 21.67 15.12
C GLU A 131 1.26 22.17 14.04
N ILE A 132 2.56 22.20 14.35
CA ILE A 132 3.62 22.77 13.51
C ILE A 132 4.84 21.86 13.54
N GLY A 133 5.42 21.59 12.37
CA GLY A 133 6.56 20.68 12.25
C GLY A 133 6.13 19.21 12.17
N LYS A 134 7.10 18.29 12.14
CA LYS A 134 6.83 16.87 11.88
C LYS A 134 6.59 16.10 13.18
N ARG A 135 5.52 15.30 13.24
CA ARG A 135 5.20 14.39 14.36
C ARG A 135 6.38 13.49 14.78
N THR A 136 7.24 13.11 13.84
CA THR A 136 8.43 12.26 14.09
C THR A 136 9.74 13.04 14.28
N GLY A 137 9.67 14.36 14.51
CA GLY A 137 10.81 15.22 14.83
C GLY A 137 11.31 15.03 16.26
N LEU A 138 12.64 15.09 16.45
CA LEU A 138 13.31 14.79 17.72
C LEU A 138 12.84 15.65 18.92
N TYR A 139 12.49 16.92 18.69
CA TYR A 139 12.16 17.89 19.75
C TYR A 139 10.67 18.20 19.74
N HIS A 140 9.96 17.92 20.83
CA HIS A 140 8.51 18.15 20.90
C HIS A 140 8.15 19.12 22.02
N LEU A 141 7.64 20.29 21.64
CA LEU A 141 7.10 21.32 22.53
C LEU A 141 5.56 21.24 22.55
N VAL A 142 5.00 20.82 23.69
CA VAL A 142 3.55 20.84 23.93
C VAL A 142 3.18 22.15 24.63
N LEU A 143 2.33 22.94 23.98
CA LEU A 143 1.75 24.15 24.54
C LEU A 143 0.49 23.82 25.36
N GLY A 144 0.49 24.24 26.62
CA GLY A 144 -0.62 24.05 27.57
C GLY A 144 -1.01 25.35 28.25
N GLU A 145 -2.21 25.39 28.82
CA GLU A 145 -2.68 26.53 29.61
C GLU A 145 -1.94 26.54 30.97
N GLY A 146 -1.08 27.53 31.20
CA GLY A 146 -0.36 27.75 32.46
C GLY A 146 1.08 27.18 32.52
N GLN A 147 1.34 26.03 31.89
CA GLN A 147 2.71 25.48 31.77
C GLN A 147 2.87 24.68 30.47
N ASN A 148 4.03 24.85 29.83
CA ASN A 148 4.42 24.19 28.59
C ASN A 148 5.32 22.99 28.91
N VAL A 149 5.33 21.96 28.05
CA VAL A 149 6.11 20.74 28.27
C VAL A 149 7.05 20.49 27.10
N PHE A 150 8.30 20.10 27.36
CA PHE A 150 9.27 19.72 26.33
C PHE A 150 9.72 18.26 26.50
N VAL A 151 9.55 17.45 25.45
CA VAL A 151 9.89 16.01 25.43
C VAL A 151 10.69 15.63 24.18
N GLY A 152 11.28 14.44 24.18
CA GLY A 152 12.06 13.92 23.05
C GLY A 152 11.43 12.69 22.41
N ASN A 153 11.20 12.75 21.09
CA ASN A 153 10.64 11.65 20.29
C ASN A 153 11.76 10.95 19.51
N GLY A 154 11.92 9.63 19.67
CA GLY A 154 13.03 8.90 19.05
C GLY A 154 13.36 7.61 19.82
N LEU A 155 14.14 6.72 19.21
CA LEU A 155 14.44 5.42 19.82
C LEU A 155 15.32 5.60 21.07
N GLY A 156 14.71 5.47 22.25
CA GLY A 156 15.28 5.83 23.57
C GLY A 156 14.56 6.97 24.29
N GLY A 157 13.58 7.62 23.65
CA GLY A 157 12.79 8.75 24.17
C GLY A 157 13.63 9.92 24.71
N THR A 158 13.14 10.59 25.75
CA THR A 158 13.85 11.73 26.38
C THR A 158 15.21 11.35 27.01
N SER A 159 15.61 10.07 27.10
CA SER A 159 17.00 9.72 27.49
C SER A 159 18.03 10.25 26.48
N LEU A 160 17.63 10.41 25.21
CA LEU A 160 18.46 11.04 24.19
C LEU A 160 18.73 12.52 24.52
N LEU A 161 17.81 13.20 25.22
CA LEU A 161 17.77 14.66 25.41
C LEU A 161 17.81 15.15 26.88
N ASN A 162 17.92 14.29 27.89
CA ASN A 162 18.00 14.74 29.28
C ASN A 162 19.43 15.12 29.72
N ALA A 163 19.59 15.62 30.95
CA ALA A 163 20.88 16.03 31.51
C ALA A 163 21.61 14.93 32.31
N ASN A 164 21.32 13.64 32.07
CA ASN A 164 21.98 12.46 32.67
C ASN A 164 21.89 12.26 34.20
N VAL A 165 21.31 13.17 34.98
CA VAL A 165 21.30 13.13 36.45
C VAL A 165 20.46 11.98 37.04
N PHE A 166 21.12 11.05 37.74
CA PHE A 166 20.49 9.89 38.39
C PHE A 166 20.30 10.16 39.90
N LEU A 167 19.16 10.74 40.31
CA LEU A 167 18.86 11.02 41.72
C LEU A 167 17.58 10.32 42.20
N PRO A 168 17.65 9.50 43.27
CA PRO A 168 16.47 9.05 44.00
C PRO A 168 15.73 10.22 44.70
N PRO A 169 14.41 10.10 44.91
CA PRO A 169 13.61 11.04 45.69
C PRO A 169 13.93 10.92 47.19
N ASP A 170 13.49 11.89 48.00
CA ASP A 170 13.55 11.74 49.45
C ASP A 170 12.57 10.63 49.89
N LYS A 171 12.97 9.77 50.83
CA LYS A 171 12.09 8.67 51.29
C LYS A 171 10.81 9.19 51.96
N ARG A 172 10.78 10.43 52.46
CA ARG A 172 9.56 11.10 52.91
C ARG A 172 8.60 11.43 51.77
N THR A 173 9.09 11.61 50.55
CA THR A 173 8.27 11.83 49.33
C THR A 173 7.53 10.56 48.95
N LEU A 174 8.21 9.41 49.00
CA LEU A 174 7.62 8.09 48.79
C LEU A 174 6.63 7.72 49.92
N ALA A 175 6.86 8.20 51.14
CA ALA A 175 5.96 8.04 52.28
C ALA A 175 4.71 8.95 52.24
N LEU A 176 4.57 9.86 51.25
CA LEU A 176 3.38 10.70 51.12
C LEU A 176 2.12 9.85 50.84
N LYS A 177 0.97 10.28 51.36
CA LYS A 177 -0.33 9.61 51.13
C LYS A 177 -0.68 9.41 49.63
N ALA A 178 -0.08 10.17 48.71
CA ALA A 178 -0.27 10.00 47.27
C ALA A 178 0.17 8.63 46.73
N TRP A 179 1.14 7.97 47.38
CA TRP A 179 1.67 6.68 46.93
C TRP A 179 0.82 5.47 47.40
N PRO A 180 0.84 4.36 46.65
CA PRO A 180 0.21 3.10 47.06
C PRO A 180 0.78 2.55 48.37
N GLU A 181 -0.02 1.78 49.12
CA GLU A 181 0.34 1.23 50.44
C GLU A 181 1.69 0.48 50.42
N GLU A 182 1.93 -0.25 49.34
CA GLU A 182 3.10 -1.10 49.06
C GLU A 182 4.39 -0.30 48.78
N ILE A 183 4.31 1.03 48.73
CA ILE A 183 5.47 1.94 48.62
C ILE A 183 5.49 2.93 49.81
N ARG A 184 4.35 3.47 50.26
CA ARG A 184 4.36 4.44 51.37
C ARG A 184 4.56 3.84 52.76
N LYS A 185 4.28 2.54 52.95
CA LYS A 185 4.60 1.84 54.21
C LYS A 185 6.07 1.42 54.30
N ASP A 186 6.69 1.09 53.17
CA ASP A 186 8.13 0.84 53.07
C ASP A 186 8.74 1.51 51.83
N PRO A 187 9.19 2.77 51.95
CA PRO A 187 9.98 3.45 50.93
C PRO A 187 11.33 2.78 50.58
N GLY A 188 11.83 1.86 51.42
CA GLY A 188 13.05 1.08 51.15
C GLY A 188 12.84 -0.04 50.12
N SER A 189 11.61 -0.50 49.92
CA SER A 189 11.27 -1.53 48.92
C SER A 189 11.63 -1.16 47.47
N LEU A 190 11.93 0.11 47.19
CA LEU A 190 12.42 0.57 45.89
C LEU A 190 13.95 0.55 45.75
N ASP A 191 14.73 0.46 46.84
CA ASP A 191 16.19 0.59 46.82
C ASP A 191 16.85 -0.42 45.86
N GLN A 192 16.47 -1.71 45.94
CA GLN A 192 16.98 -2.78 45.05
C GLN A 192 16.71 -2.53 43.56
N TYR A 193 15.65 -1.77 43.23
CA TYR A 193 15.31 -1.43 41.86
C TYR A 193 16.02 -0.15 41.38
N TYR A 194 16.37 0.76 42.29
CA TYR A 194 17.37 1.81 41.99
C TYR A 194 18.76 1.19 41.77
N GLU A 195 19.13 0.14 42.51
CA GLU A 195 20.38 -0.59 42.31
C GLU A 195 20.42 -1.30 40.94
N ARG A 196 19.38 -2.06 40.56
CA ARG A 196 19.24 -2.62 39.20
C ARG A 196 19.32 -1.56 38.10
N ALA A 197 18.61 -0.45 38.27
CA ALA A 197 18.66 0.67 37.33
C ALA A 197 20.06 1.32 37.26
N ALA A 198 20.77 1.41 38.38
CA ALA A 198 22.13 1.94 38.44
C ALA A 198 23.16 0.97 37.83
N GLU A 199 22.99 -0.36 37.97
CA GLU A 199 23.83 -1.32 37.27
C GLU A 199 23.73 -1.14 35.75
N MET A 200 22.52 -1.10 35.19
CA MET A 200 22.32 -0.97 33.74
C MET A 200 22.75 0.41 33.20
N LEU A 201 22.38 1.49 33.88
CA LEU A 201 22.62 2.87 33.42
C LEU A 201 24.00 3.43 33.83
N THR A 202 24.73 2.73 34.71
CA THR A 202 26.12 3.00 35.12
C THR A 202 26.38 4.48 35.55
N PRO A 203 25.65 5.04 36.52
CA PRO A 203 25.75 6.45 36.87
C PRO A 203 27.01 6.75 37.71
N GLN A 204 27.79 7.76 37.32
CA GLN A 204 29.02 8.17 38.00
C GLN A 204 29.14 9.70 38.14
N THR A 205 29.78 10.17 39.21
CA THR A 205 30.02 11.61 39.44
C THR A 205 31.14 12.15 38.54
N TYR A 206 31.08 13.43 38.17
CA TYR A 206 32.15 14.09 37.40
C TYR A 206 33.52 14.01 38.11
N PRO A 207 34.54 13.37 37.52
CA PRO A 207 35.81 13.05 38.20
C PRO A 207 36.69 14.26 38.57
N ASP A 208 37.53 14.09 39.59
CA ASP A 208 38.56 15.08 39.99
C ASP A 208 39.77 15.15 39.04
N ASN A 209 40.00 14.12 38.23
CA ASN A 209 41.05 14.12 37.20
C ASN A 209 40.59 14.76 35.88
N TYR A 210 39.32 15.18 35.79
CA TYR A 210 38.77 15.93 34.66
C TYR A 210 38.97 17.45 34.85
N PRO A 211 38.89 18.27 33.77
CA PRO A 211 39.14 19.71 33.85
C PRO A 211 38.17 20.44 34.81
N PRO A 212 38.63 21.36 35.67
CA PRO A 212 37.76 22.06 36.61
C PRO A 212 36.74 22.96 35.88
N LEU A 213 35.45 22.74 36.16
CA LEU A 213 34.35 23.46 35.53
C LEU A 213 33.97 24.73 36.29
N LYS A 214 33.92 25.85 35.58
CA LYS A 214 33.62 27.16 36.19
C LYS A 214 32.16 27.33 36.62
N LYS A 215 31.23 26.72 35.89
CA LYS A 215 29.80 26.65 36.28
C LYS A 215 29.59 25.88 37.60
N LEU A 216 30.34 24.79 37.80
CA LEU A 216 30.34 24.04 39.06
C LEU A 216 30.97 24.84 40.22
N GLN A 217 32.10 25.53 39.97
CA GLN A 217 32.75 26.40 40.95
C GLN A 217 31.86 27.59 41.37
N ALA A 218 31.09 28.16 40.42
CA ALA A 218 30.11 29.19 40.71
C ALA A 218 29.00 28.66 41.63
N LEU A 219 28.45 27.48 41.35
CA LEU A 219 27.43 26.86 42.20
C LEU A 219 27.99 26.52 43.60
N GLU A 220 29.23 26.02 43.71
CA GLU A 220 29.89 25.77 45.00
C GLU A 220 30.01 27.06 45.83
N LYS A 221 30.45 28.15 45.20
CA LYS A 221 30.55 29.48 45.83
C LYS A 221 29.18 29.99 46.28
N GLN A 222 28.14 29.74 45.48
CA GLN A 222 26.76 30.11 45.81
C GLN A 222 26.19 29.29 46.97
N ALA A 223 26.47 27.98 47.04
CA ALA A 223 26.10 27.14 48.17
C ALA A 223 26.68 27.67 49.49
N LYS A 224 27.96 28.04 49.50
CA LYS A 224 28.62 28.70 50.65
C LYS A 224 27.94 30.03 50.99
N ALA A 225 27.62 30.85 49.98
CA ALA A 225 26.97 32.15 50.18
C ALA A 225 25.50 32.07 50.63
N LEU A 226 24.82 30.92 50.43
CA LEU A 226 23.49 30.59 50.95
C LEU A 226 23.54 29.88 52.32
N GLY A 227 24.72 29.57 52.86
CA GLY A 227 24.88 28.73 54.07
C GLY A 227 24.58 27.24 53.85
N GLN A 228 24.43 26.81 52.60
CA GLN A 228 24.07 25.46 52.17
C GLN A 228 25.27 24.66 51.63
N GLU A 229 26.50 24.98 52.04
CA GLU A 229 27.72 24.26 51.63
C GLU A 229 27.64 22.74 51.88
N LYS A 230 27.02 22.33 53.00
CA LYS A 230 26.82 20.91 53.36
C LYS A 230 25.73 20.20 52.53
N ASN A 231 24.98 20.94 51.72
CA ASN A 231 23.97 20.41 50.79
C ASN A 231 24.52 20.35 49.35
N PHE A 232 25.74 20.86 49.08
CA PHE A 232 26.34 20.86 47.76
C PHE A 232 27.12 19.59 47.49
N TYR A 233 26.87 18.95 46.35
CA TYR A 233 27.65 17.82 45.86
C TYR A 233 27.63 17.70 44.33
N ARG A 234 28.55 16.91 43.76
CA ARG A 234 28.51 16.51 42.35
C ARG A 234 27.51 15.40 42.16
N VAL A 235 26.55 15.58 41.27
CA VAL A 235 25.52 14.56 41.01
C VAL A 235 26.08 13.37 40.23
N PRO A 236 25.64 12.13 40.51
CA PRO A 236 25.97 10.98 39.68
C PRO A 236 25.18 11.01 38.36
N GLN A 237 25.82 10.61 37.27
CA GLN A 237 25.32 10.81 35.91
C GLN A 237 25.52 9.60 35.01
N THR A 238 24.58 9.34 34.13
CA THR A 238 24.66 8.36 33.02
C THR A 238 25.58 8.83 31.88
N THR A 239 26.77 9.33 32.23
CA THR A 239 27.79 9.92 31.34
C THR A 239 29.09 9.15 31.52
N PHE A 240 29.72 8.69 30.44
CA PHE A 240 31.03 8.04 30.47
C PHE A 240 32.17 9.07 30.48
N PHE A 241 33.06 8.98 31.47
CA PHE A 241 34.29 9.78 31.56
C PHE A 241 35.56 8.97 31.23
N HIS A 242 35.38 7.84 30.55
CA HIS A 242 36.44 6.97 30.05
C HIS A 242 35.92 6.15 28.85
N ASP A 243 36.81 5.64 28.02
CA ASP A 243 36.46 4.63 27.00
C ASP A 243 36.31 3.27 27.68
N GLY A 244 35.16 2.61 27.54
CA GLY A 244 34.86 1.34 28.21
C GLY A 244 33.58 0.67 27.68
N LEU A 245 33.29 -0.54 28.16
CA LEU A 245 31.99 -1.17 27.93
C LEU A 245 30.98 -0.71 28.99
N ASN A 246 29.72 -0.50 28.58
CA ASN A 246 28.61 -0.41 29.53
C ASN A 246 28.06 -1.80 29.89
N SER A 247 27.14 -1.86 30.85
CA SER A 247 26.54 -3.10 31.36
C SER A 247 25.70 -3.88 30.32
N ALA A 248 25.27 -3.23 29.24
CA ALA A 248 24.59 -3.90 28.11
C ALA A 248 25.57 -4.50 27.08
N GLY A 249 26.88 -4.24 27.20
CA GLY A 249 27.91 -4.75 26.30
C GLY A 249 28.33 -3.77 25.18
N ILE A 250 27.89 -2.50 25.22
CA ILE A 250 28.17 -1.49 24.20
C ILE A 250 29.46 -0.72 24.53
N GLN A 251 30.28 -0.49 23.51
CA GLN A 251 31.50 0.32 23.60
C GLN A 251 31.17 1.82 23.67
N MET A 252 31.29 2.39 24.87
CA MET A 252 31.12 3.82 25.15
C MET A 252 32.43 4.60 24.96
N LYS A 253 32.33 5.94 24.91
CA LYS A 253 33.45 6.88 24.80
C LYS A 253 33.54 7.85 25.96
N ALA A 254 34.75 8.32 26.25
CA ALA A 254 34.99 9.38 27.22
C ALA A 254 34.36 10.72 26.77
N SER A 255 33.60 11.36 27.66
CA SER A 255 32.92 12.62 27.36
C SER A 255 33.90 13.75 27.06
N THR A 256 33.58 14.50 26.01
CA THR A 256 34.29 15.72 25.60
C THR A 256 33.99 16.91 26.53
N GLY A 257 32.96 16.82 27.38
CA GLY A 257 32.47 17.95 28.16
C GLY A 257 31.83 19.04 27.28
N SER A 258 31.15 18.65 26.20
CA SER A 258 30.58 19.55 25.20
C SER A 258 29.45 20.46 25.71
N GLY A 259 28.68 20.04 26.72
CA GLY A 259 27.50 20.78 27.22
C GLY A 259 26.30 20.75 26.28
N GLN A 260 26.25 19.73 25.40
CA GLN A 260 25.25 19.53 24.35
C GLN A 260 24.18 18.50 24.73
N ASP A 261 24.18 17.99 25.97
CA ASP A 261 23.39 16.82 26.39
C ASP A 261 21.88 16.98 26.12
N CYS A 262 21.36 18.21 26.27
CA CYS A 262 19.94 18.54 26.06
C CYS A 262 19.52 18.74 24.59
N THR A 263 20.42 18.55 23.62
CA THR A 263 20.12 18.47 22.17
C THR A 263 20.51 17.11 21.57
N GLY A 264 20.86 16.14 22.41
CA GLY A 264 21.57 14.94 21.97
C GLY A 264 23.05 15.24 21.72
N VAL A 265 23.93 14.34 22.18
CA VAL A 265 25.38 14.55 22.14
C VAL A 265 26.04 13.58 21.16
N ASN A 266 26.87 14.14 20.28
CA ASN A 266 27.47 13.43 19.15
C ASN A 266 28.78 12.69 19.49
N ASP A 267 29.29 12.77 20.73
CA ASP A 267 30.58 12.17 21.12
C ASP A 267 30.52 10.70 21.59
N GLY A 268 29.32 10.16 21.81
CA GLY A 268 29.13 8.76 22.23
C GLY A 268 29.38 8.50 23.73
N SER A 269 29.40 9.53 24.58
CA SER A 269 29.59 9.36 26.02
C SER A 269 28.30 9.17 26.84
N LYS A 270 27.13 9.42 26.24
CA LYS A 270 25.84 9.39 26.94
C LYS A 270 25.26 7.97 27.00
N ASN A 271 25.10 7.41 28.20
CA ASN A 271 24.60 6.05 28.40
C ASN A 271 23.06 6.01 28.35
N THR A 272 22.51 6.26 27.17
CA THR A 272 21.06 6.38 26.92
C THR A 272 20.34 5.03 26.89
N VAL A 273 19.00 5.06 26.90
CA VAL A 273 18.15 3.85 26.80
C VAL A 273 18.38 3.11 25.47
N LEU A 274 18.76 3.82 24.39
CA LEU A 274 19.16 3.26 23.10
C LEU A 274 20.34 2.30 23.21
N VAL A 275 21.37 2.65 23.98
CA VAL A 275 22.62 1.88 24.12
C VAL A 275 22.66 0.98 25.36
N THR A 276 21.58 0.96 26.14
CA THR A 276 21.42 0.11 27.32
C THR A 276 20.25 -0.86 27.10
N TYR A 277 19.08 -0.60 27.68
CA TYR A 277 17.94 -1.51 27.67
C TYR A 277 17.42 -1.86 26.26
N LEU A 278 17.47 -0.96 25.26
CA LEU A 278 17.00 -1.27 23.91
C LEU A 278 17.99 -2.08 23.09
N ALA A 279 19.30 -1.82 23.23
CA ALA A 279 20.35 -2.66 22.64
C ALA A 279 20.33 -4.08 23.25
N ASP A 280 20.05 -4.17 24.55
CA ASP A 280 19.82 -5.44 25.24
C ASP A 280 18.55 -6.14 24.72
N ALA A 281 17.39 -5.48 24.74
CA ALA A 281 16.13 -6.05 24.25
C ALA A 281 16.25 -6.55 22.80
N TRP A 282 16.88 -5.78 21.92
CA TRP A 282 17.19 -6.19 20.54
C TRP A 282 18.04 -7.46 20.50
N ASN A 283 19.11 -7.53 21.30
CA ASN A 283 20.00 -8.70 21.37
C ASN A 283 19.25 -9.98 21.83
N TRP A 284 18.27 -9.82 22.72
CA TRP A 284 17.39 -10.91 23.20
C TRP A 284 16.11 -11.09 22.35
N GLY A 285 16.05 -10.49 21.16
CA GLY A 285 15.05 -10.80 20.12
C GLY A 285 13.82 -9.89 20.06
N ALA A 286 13.81 -8.75 20.75
CA ALA A 286 12.76 -7.75 20.59
C ALA A 286 12.80 -7.10 19.19
N GLU A 287 11.66 -7.07 18.50
CA GLU A 287 11.54 -6.46 17.18
C GLU A 287 11.10 -4.99 17.32
N ILE A 288 11.97 -4.06 16.94
CA ILE A 288 11.78 -2.62 17.15
C ILE A 288 11.28 -1.95 15.86
N PHE A 289 10.26 -1.11 15.96
CA PHE A 289 9.65 -0.38 14.84
C PHE A 289 9.51 1.11 15.16
N CYS A 290 10.12 1.96 14.34
CA CYS A 290 10.09 3.42 14.48
C CYS A 290 9.04 4.08 13.57
N GLU A 291 8.80 5.38 13.76
CA GLU A 291 7.78 6.16 13.05
C GLU A 291 6.35 5.60 13.18
N CYS A 292 6.05 4.97 14.33
CA CYS A 292 4.77 4.32 14.66
C CYS A 292 4.05 5.09 15.80
N GLU A 293 3.10 5.98 15.44
CA GLU A 293 2.29 6.71 16.41
C GLU A 293 1.10 5.86 16.90
N VAL A 294 1.24 5.19 18.05
CA VAL A 294 0.10 4.49 18.67
C VAL A 294 -1.00 5.48 19.05
N ARG A 295 -2.20 5.25 18.53
CA ARG A 295 -3.36 6.11 18.76
C ARG A 295 -4.21 5.61 19.92
N TYR A 296 -4.60 4.33 19.93
CA TYR A 296 -5.41 3.73 20.99
C TYR A 296 -5.17 2.22 21.11
N VAL A 297 -5.67 1.64 22.20
CA VAL A 297 -5.67 0.19 22.44
C VAL A 297 -7.10 -0.28 22.71
N GLN A 298 -7.44 -1.47 22.25
CA GLN A 298 -8.73 -2.11 22.50
C GLN A 298 -8.52 -3.57 22.89
N LYS A 299 -9.42 -4.17 23.69
CA LYS A 299 -9.33 -5.59 24.03
C LYS A 299 -9.62 -6.43 22.78
N SER A 300 -8.93 -7.55 22.59
CA SER A 300 -9.19 -8.45 21.47
C SER A 300 -10.52 -9.20 21.64
N GLU A 301 -11.26 -9.41 20.56
CA GLU A 301 -12.46 -10.27 20.56
C GLU A 301 -12.09 -11.77 20.51
N LYS A 302 -10.95 -12.12 19.92
CA LYS A 302 -10.40 -13.49 19.86
C LYS A 302 -9.74 -13.93 21.19
N GLY A 303 -10.38 -13.64 22.33
CA GLY A 303 -9.97 -14.07 23.67
C GLY A 303 -9.15 -13.06 24.45
N GLU A 304 -8.01 -13.48 25.00
CA GLU A 304 -7.11 -12.62 25.79
C GLU A 304 -6.22 -11.72 24.92
N GLY A 305 -5.65 -10.68 25.53
CA GLY A 305 -4.79 -9.71 24.86
C GLY A 305 -5.52 -8.51 24.24
N TYR A 306 -4.76 -7.72 23.48
CA TYR A 306 -5.11 -6.37 23.03
C TYR A 306 -4.75 -6.16 21.56
N ILE A 307 -5.54 -5.35 20.86
CA ILE A 307 -5.21 -4.78 19.56
C ILE A 307 -4.69 -3.35 19.79
N ILE A 308 -3.49 -3.06 19.28
CA ILE A 308 -2.81 -1.77 19.38
C ILE A 308 -2.88 -1.11 18.01
N SER A 309 -3.63 -0.01 17.88
CA SER A 309 -3.85 0.70 16.61
C SER A 309 -2.93 1.90 16.49
N PHE A 310 -2.19 2.01 15.38
CA PHE A 310 -1.13 3.00 15.16
C PHE A 310 -1.13 3.62 13.75
N ALA A 311 -0.69 4.87 13.66
CA ALA A 311 -0.41 5.55 12.41
C ALA A 311 1.08 5.38 12.04
N TRP A 312 1.37 5.03 10.79
CA TRP A 312 2.75 4.90 10.30
C TRP A 312 3.18 6.14 9.51
N HIS A 313 4.26 6.78 9.98
CA HIS A 313 4.78 8.07 9.48
C HIS A 313 5.99 7.98 8.55
N GLY A 314 6.59 6.79 8.42
CA GLY A 314 7.78 6.57 7.61
C GLY A 314 7.52 6.55 6.10
N GLU A 315 8.61 6.38 5.34
CA GLU A 315 8.59 5.93 3.94
C GLU A 315 7.70 6.74 2.97
N GLY A 316 7.53 8.04 3.25
CA GLY A 316 6.77 8.99 2.41
C GLY A 316 5.31 9.18 2.83
N ARG A 317 4.80 8.42 3.81
CA ARG A 317 3.39 8.50 4.25
C ARG A 317 2.98 9.85 4.83
N ALA A 318 3.92 10.63 5.37
CA ALA A 318 3.70 11.98 5.86
C ALA A 318 3.24 13.02 4.81
N ALA A 319 3.07 12.65 3.53
CA ALA A 319 2.33 13.46 2.56
C ALA A 319 0.79 13.39 2.75
N PHE A 320 0.31 12.39 3.50
CA PHE A 320 -1.11 12.03 3.65
C PHE A 320 -1.60 12.21 5.10
N GLU A 321 -1.29 13.34 5.76
CA GLU A 321 -1.52 13.52 7.21
C GLU A 321 -2.96 13.24 7.69
N GLU A 322 -3.97 13.54 6.87
CA GLU A 322 -5.37 13.23 7.16
C GLU A 322 -5.65 11.71 7.10
N GLU A 323 -5.12 11.01 6.08
CA GLU A 323 -5.39 9.58 5.88
C GLU A 323 -4.60 8.66 6.80
N GLN A 324 -3.46 9.13 7.32
CA GLN A 324 -2.71 8.41 8.34
C GLN A 324 -3.49 8.21 9.65
N LEU A 325 -4.50 9.05 9.92
CA LEU A 325 -5.34 8.97 11.12
C LEU A 325 -6.70 8.29 10.88
N SER A 326 -7.18 8.21 9.62
CA SER A 326 -8.36 7.44 9.23
C SER A 326 -8.04 5.95 9.05
N ASN A 327 -6.94 5.64 8.35
CA ASN A 327 -6.59 4.30 7.86
C ASN A 327 -5.48 3.63 8.70
N LEU A 328 -5.67 3.59 10.02
CA LEU A 328 -4.69 3.09 11.00
C LEU A 328 -4.31 1.62 10.79
N MET A 329 -3.03 1.31 10.93
CA MET A 329 -2.50 -0.06 11.04
C MET A 329 -2.71 -0.59 12.46
N TRP A 330 -2.60 -1.90 12.67
CA TRP A 330 -2.70 -2.51 14.01
C TRP A 330 -1.78 -3.72 14.18
N VAL A 331 -1.53 -4.06 15.45
CA VAL A 331 -0.82 -5.28 15.87
C VAL A 331 -1.46 -5.84 17.15
N ARG A 332 -1.52 -7.16 17.30
CA ARG A 332 -2.04 -7.83 18.50
C ARG A 332 -0.92 -8.11 19.52
N ALA A 333 -1.12 -7.73 20.77
CA ALA A 333 -0.45 -8.33 21.92
C ALA A 333 -1.30 -9.50 22.44
N LYS A 334 -0.70 -10.66 22.70
CA LYS A 334 -1.40 -11.82 23.28
C LYS A 334 -1.52 -11.75 24.80
N GLU A 335 -0.43 -11.39 25.47
CA GLU A 335 -0.34 -11.40 26.94
C GLU A 335 -0.35 -9.98 27.50
N PHE A 336 0.61 -9.14 27.11
CA PHE A 336 0.76 -7.79 27.67
C PHE A 336 0.92 -6.68 26.63
N CYS A 337 0.20 -5.58 26.84
CA CYS A 337 0.43 -4.28 26.23
C CYS A 337 1.02 -3.34 27.28
N PHE A 338 2.31 -3.02 27.17
CA PHE A 338 3.00 -2.08 28.05
C PHE A 338 2.96 -0.67 27.44
N LEU A 339 2.38 0.29 28.16
CA LEU A 339 2.36 1.70 27.79
C LEU A 339 3.52 2.44 28.48
N GLY A 340 4.50 2.85 27.67
CA GLY A 340 5.72 3.54 28.05
C GLY A 340 6.00 4.80 27.20
N ALA A 341 4.95 5.41 26.64
CA ALA A 341 5.01 6.60 25.77
C ALA A 341 5.18 7.94 26.51
N GLY A 342 5.52 7.90 27.80
CA GLY A 342 5.68 9.07 28.67
C GLY A 342 4.34 9.60 29.19
N ALA A 343 4.40 10.48 30.21
CA ALA A 343 3.23 10.97 30.94
C ALA A 343 2.10 11.46 30.03
N LEU A 344 2.43 12.29 29.03
CA LEU A 344 1.45 12.81 28.08
C LEU A 344 1.00 11.77 27.03
N GLY A 345 1.92 10.96 26.52
CA GLY A 345 1.65 9.98 25.47
C GLY A 345 0.76 8.83 25.94
N THR A 346 1.16 8.17 27.03
CA THR A 346 0.42 7.04 27.63
C THR A 346 -0.97 7.48 28.09
N THR A 347 -1.09 8.64 28.75
CA THR A 347 -2.38 9.20 29.16
C THR A 347 -3.26 9.56 27.96
N SER A 348 -2.70 10.13 26.89
CA SER A 348 -3.45 10.42 25.64
C SER A 348 -3.97 9.16 24.96
N ILE A 349 -3.16 8.09 24.90
CA ILE A 349 -3.54 6.79 24.31
C ILE A 349 -4.72 6.20 25.10
N LEU A 350 -4.64 6.19 26.43
CA LEU A 350 -5.73 5.69 27.27
C LEU A 350 -7.01 6.54 27.16
N LEU A 351 -6.91 7.87 27.12
CA LEU A 351 -8.08 8.74 26.94
C LEU A 351 -8.77 8.52 25.57
N ARG A 352 -8.00 8.28 24.51
CA ARG A 352 -8.55 7.93 23.18
C ARG A 352 -9.18 6.53 23.17
N SER A 353 -8.59 5.60 23.91
CA SER A 353 -9.13 4.25 24.12
C SER A 353 -10.44 4.27 24.92
N GLN A 354 -10.54 5.12 25.94
CA GLN A 354 -11.75 5.30 26.75
C GLN A 354 -12.91 5.86 25.92
N LYS A 355 -12.64 6.86 25.07
CA LYS A 355 -13.61 7.37 24.07
C LYS A 355 -14.02 6.32 23.02
N ARG A 356 -13.29 5.20 22.90
CA ARG A 356 -13.58 4.06 22.02
C ARG A 356 -14.11 2.83 22.78
N GLY A 357 -14.51 2.98 24.04
CA GLY A 357 -15.18 1.94 24.82
C GLY A 357 -14.29 1.12 25.77
N LEU A 358 -12.98 1.39 25.83
CA LEU A 358 -12.13 0.82 26.89
C LEU A 358 -12.57 1.39 28.25
N LYS A 359 -13.26 0.58 29.07
CA LYS A 359 -13.68 1.00 30.41
C LYS A 359 -12.45 1.42 31.23
N ALA A 360 -12.46 2.61 31.82
CA ALA A 360 -11.34 3.13 32.59
C ALA A 360 -11.81 4.04 33.74
N SER A 361 -11.00 4.13 34.79
CA SER A 361 -11.17 5.04 35.94
C SER A 361 -11.39 6.50 35.53
N GLN A 362 -12.21 7.23 36.30
CA GLN A 362 -12.42 8.68 36.14
C GLN A 362 -11.18 9.53 36.55
N MET A 363 -10.18 8.92 37.19
CA MET A 363 -8.89 9.56 37.53
C MET A 363 -7.90 9.60 36.35
N LEU A 364 -8.25 9.00 35.21
CA LEU A 364 -7.45 9.11 33.99
C LEU A 364 -7.45 10.55 33.47
N GLY A 365 -6.27 11.05 33.09
CA GLY A 365 -6.08 12.46 32.70
C GLY A 365 -5.93 13.42 33.89
N GLN A 366 -6.09 12.95 35.14
CA GLN A 366 -6.00 13.77 36.34
C GLN A 366 -4.62 13.67 37.01
N LYS A 367 -4.35 14.62 37.92
CA LYS A 367 -3.16 14.64 38.78
C LYS A 367 -1.83 14.63 38.02
N LEU A 368 -1.74 15.42 36.94
CA LEU A 368 -0.45 15.72 36.34
C LEU A 368 0.32 16.74 37.19
N SER A 369 1.65 16.67 37.10
CA SER A 369 2.60 17.57 37.76
C SER A 369 3.71 17.97 36.79
N GLY A 370 4.24 19.19 36.96
CA GLY A 370 5.44 19.67 36.27
C GLY A 370 6.71 19.46 37.10
N ASN A 371 6.66 18.59 38.12
CA ASN A 371 7.74 18.30 39.07
C ASN A 371 8.28 19.55 39.80
N GLY A 372 7.47 20.61 39.87
CA GLY A 372 7.89 21.93 40.33
C GLY A 372 9.11 22.50 39.57
N ASP A 373 9.24 22.19 38.27
CA ASP A 373 10.33 22.66 37.40
C ASP A 373 10.36 24.19 37.28
N ILE A 374 11.51 24.80 37.57
CA ILE A 374 11.77 26.23 37.42
C ILE A 374 13.10 26.44 36.67
N LEU A 375 13.07 27.25 35.61
CA LEU A 375 14.23 27.64 34.80
C LEU A 375 14.55 29.12 35.04
N ASN A 376 15.77 29.40 35.52
CA ASN A 376 16.24 30.75 35.81
C ASN A 376 17.69 30.96 35.32
N PHE A 377 18.10 32.22 35.19
CA PHE A 377 19.46 32.58 34.78
C PHE A 377 20.03 33.71 35.64
N ALA A 378 21.26 33.58 36.12
CA ALA A 378 22.07 34.72 36.56
C ALA A 378 22.83 35.27 35.36
N TYR A 379 22.27 36.30 34.72
CA TYR A 379 22.83 36.93 33.53
C TYR A 379 24.03 37.82 33.87
N ASN A 380 25.06 37.73 33.03
CA ASN A 380 26.18 38.67 32.99
C ASN A 380 26.94 38.83 34.32
N THR A 381 27.19 37.73 35.03
CA THR A 381 27.88 37.69 36.33
C THR A 381 29.27 38.33 36.30
N ASP A 382 29.81 38.64 37.49
CA ASP A 382 31.16 39.20 37.64
C ASP A 382 32.28 38.17 37.41
N GLU A 383 31.95 36.87 37.39
CA GLU A 383 32.84 35.75 37.07
C GLU A 383 32.65 35.26 35.62
N ILE A 384 33.43 34.27 35.16
CA ILE A 384 33.25 33.64 33.84
C ILE A 384 32.71 32.24 34.05
N ILE A 385 31.44 32.03 33.75
CA ILE A 385 30.73 30.77 34.00
C ILE A 385 31.07 29.69 32.97
N ASN A 386 31.24 30.08 31.70
CA ASN A 386 31.51 29.17 30.58
C ASN A 386 30.38 28.14 30.28
N GLY A 387 29.17 28.33 30.81
CA GLY A 387 28.02 27.42 30.66
C GLY A 387 27.30 27.48 29.30
N ILE A 388 28.04 27.59 28.19
CA ILE A 388 27.49 27.56 26.82
C ILE A 388 28.14 26.39 26.07
N GLY A 389 27.32 25.45 25.61
CA GLY A 389 27.75 24.23 24.92
C GLY A 389 28.36 24.48 23.54
N THR A 390 29.16 23.52 23.08
CA THR A 390 29.80 23.51 21.75
C THR A 390 30.21 22.09 21.38
N GLU A 391 30.12 21.71 20.10
CA GLU A 391 30.60 20.41 19.62
C GLU A 391 32.13 20.25 19.67
N THR A 392 32.87 21.36 19.71
CA THR A 392 34.35 21.37 19.79
C THR A 392 34.82 22.12 21.04
N PRO A 393 34.58 21.55 22.25
CA PRO A 393 35.01 22.17 23.50
C PRO A 393 36.53 22.22 23.60
N ASN A 394 37.05 23.25 24.28
CA ASN A 394 38.48 23.33 24.59
C ASN A 394 38.81 22.31 25.69
N PRO A 395 39.68 21.28 25.45
CA PRO A 395 39.92 20.23 26.44
C PRO A 395 40.52 20.71 27.77
N LYS A 396 41.06 21.93 27.85
CA LYS A 396 41.60 22.54 29.09
C LYS A 396 40.61 23.49 29.78
N ASN A 397 39.49 23.82 29.14
CA ASN A 397 38.44 24.68 29.65
C ASN A 397 37.11 24.35 28.91
N PRO A 398 36.53 23.16 29.11
CA PRO A 398 35.26 22.79 28.52
C PRO A 398 34.10 23.51 29.24
N PRO A 399 32.89 23.56 28.65
CA PRO A 399 31.65 23.81 29.39
C PRO A 399 31.38 22.73 30.45
N GLY A 400 31.69 21.48 30.14
CA GLY A 400 31.30 20.28 30.90
C GLY A 400 29.93 19.75 30.47
N PRO A 401 29.52 18.56 30.97
CA PRO A 401 28.15 18.06 30.78
C PRO A 401 27.11 19.08 31.25
N THR A 402 25.89 19.04 30.70
CA THR A 402 24.89 20.08 30.95
C THR A 402 24.68 20.36 32.44
N ILE A 403 24.58 19.33 33.28
CA ILE A 403 24.58 19.47 34.75
C ILE A 403 25.83 18.80 35.33
N THR A 404 26.37 19.32 36.43
CA THR A 404 27.51 18.70 37.14
C THR A 404 27.41 18.69 38.66
N GLY A 405 26.61 19.58 39.25
CA GLY A 405 26.42 19.64 40.69
C GLY A 405 25.07 20.22 41.07
N VAL A 406 24.69 19.96 42.32
CA VAL A 406 23.41 20.31 42.92
C VAL A 406 23.61 20.95 44.28
N ILE A 407 22.69 21.83 44.68
CA ILE A 407 22.47 22.21 46.08
C ILE A 407 21.15 21.58 46.52
N ASP A 408 21.22 20.56 47.39
CA ASP A 408 20.08 19.72 47.75
C ASP A 408 19.42 20.16 49.07
N ALA A 409 18.48 21.09 48.96
CA ALA A 409 17.72 21.60 50.09
C ALA A 409 16.58 20.67 50.55
N ARG A 410 16.36 19.51 49.91
CA ARG A 410 15.27 18.59 50.28
C ARG A 410 15.39 18.07 51.71
N ASN A 411 16.62 17.83 52.17
CA ASN A 411 16.92 17.09 53.40
C ASN A 411 16.21 17.61 54.67
N PRO A 412 15.90 16.75 55.67
CA PRO A 412 15.09 17.13 56.85
C PRO A 412 15.61 18.29 57.71
N LYS A 413 16.90 18.64 57.61
CA LYS A 413 17.50 19.76 58.37
C LYS A 413 17.33 21.10 57.65
N THR A 414 17.16 21.08 56.33
CA THR A 414 16.94 22.28 55.50
C THR A 414 15.45 22.49 55.25
N SER A 415 14.73 21.44 54.86
CA SER A 415 13.27 21.43 54.70
C SER A 415 12.65 20.30 55.54
N PRO A 416 12.23 20.60 56.80
CA PRO A 416 11.57 19.63 57.67
C PRO A 416 10.26 19.09 57.08
N ASN A 417 9.46 19.99 56.47
CA ASN A 417 8.37 19.61 55.57
C ASN A 417 8.96 19.21 54.21
N VAL A 418 8.66 17.99 53.74
CA VAL A 418 9.20 17.50 52.45
C VAL A 418 8.70 18.33 51.26
N LEU A 419 7.48 18.89 51.33
CA LEU A 419 6.89 19.69 50.24
C LEU A 419 7.51 21.10 50.11
N ASP A 420 8.34 21.52 51.06
CA ASP A 420 9.14 22.74 50.97
C ASP A 420 10.61 22.41 50.59
N GLY A 421 10.89 21.16 50.23
CA GLY A 421 12.16 20.72 49.66
C GLY A 421 12.30 21.11 48.19
N TYR A 422 13.51 21.46 47.78
CA TYR A 422 13.88 21.75 46.40
C TYR A 422 15.34 21.39 46.14
N VAL A 423 15.74 21.36 44.88
CA VAL A 423 17.14 21.25 44.46
C VAL A 423 17.50 22.39 43.51
N ILE A 424 18.75 22.88 43.56
CA ILE A 424 19.28 23.85 42.59
C ILE A 424 20.43 23.19 41.84
N GLU A 425 20.22 22.87 40.57
CA GLU A 425 21.23 22.33 39.67
C GLU A 425 21.78 23.42 38.75
N GLU A 426 23.08 23.35 38.44
CA GLU A 426 23.72 24.28 37.51
C GLU A 426 23.69 23.75 36.07
N GLY A 427 23.32 24.60 35.09
CA GLY A 427 23.06 24.18 33.71
C GLY A 427 23.99 24.83 32.65
N ALA A 428 24.32 24.06 31.60
CA ALA A 428 24.90 24.56 30.36
C ALA A 428 23.85 24.68 29.23
N ILE A 429 23.88 25.78 28.48
CA ILE A 429 22.96 26.09 27.38
C ILE A 429 23.47 25.46 26.08
N PRO A 430 22.73 24.56 25.39
CA PRO A 430 23.16 23.99 24.13
C PRO A 430 23.42 25.02 23.02
N ALA A 431 24.37 24.70 22.14
CA ALA A 431 24.94 25.61 21.13
C ALA A 431 23.89 26.22 20.19
N ALA A 432 22.85 25.47 19.86
CA ALA A 432 21.75 25.90 19.00
C ALA A 432 20.87 26.99 19.63
N LEU A 433 20.74 27.03 20.96
CA LEU A 433 19.86 27.96 21.69
C LEU A 433 20.57 29.26 22.10
N ALA A 434 21.90 29.24 22.19
CA ALA A 434 22.70 30.38 22.65
C ALA A 434 22.47 31.70 21.88
N PRO A 435 22.28 31.73 20.54
CA PRO A 435 21.99 32.97 19.82
C PRO A 435 20.62 33.57 20.15
N LEU A 436 19.60 32.71 20.33
CA LEU A 436 18.23 33.13 20.67
C LEU A 436 18.18 33.72 22.09
N LEU A 437 18.78 33.01 23.05
CA LEU A 437 18.80 33.43 24.45
C LEU A 437 19.61 34.72 24.67
N GLN A 438 20.63 35.01 23.85
CA GLN A 438 21.35 36.29 23.93
C GLN A 438 20.42 37.50 23.75
N GLY A 439 19.61 37.52 22.68
CA GLY A 439 18.69 38.64 22.42
C GLY A 439 17.61 38.72 23.51
N LEU A 440 17.11 37.56 23.94
CA LEU A 440 16.12 37.42 24.99
C LEU A 440 16.58 37.98 26.35
N PHE A 441 17.79 37.64 26.81
CA PHE A 441 18.35 38.14 28.08
C PHE A 441 18.52 39.66 28.10
N GLU A 442 18.67 40.31 26.94
CA GLU A 442 18.68 41.76 26.85
C GLU A 442 17.27 42.36 26.86
N ALA A 443 16.29 41.72 26.21
CA ALA A 443 14.94 42.26 26.03
C ALA A 443 13.95 42.04 27.19
N MET A 444 14.02 40.93 27.93
CA MET A 444 12.96 40.54 28.88
C MET A 444 12.68 41.57 30.01
N PRO A 445 11.42 41.71 30.47
CA PRO A 445 11.08 42.47 31.68
C PRO A 445 11.46 41.72 32.98
N GLY A 446 11.08 42.26 34.13
CA GLY A 446 11.10 41.54 35.43
C GLY A 446 12.46 41.32 36.10
N LYS A 447 13.57 41.71 35.48
CA LYS A 447 14.95 41.44 35.95
C LYS A 447 15.22 41.94 37.36
N VAL A 448 15.74 41.07 38.23
CA VAL A 448 16.18 41.42 39.59
C VAL A 448 17.69 41.70 39.57
N PHE A 449 18.05 42.97 39.74
CA PHE A 449 19.44 43.40 39.75
C PHE A 449 20.12 43.16 41.11
N PRO A 450 21.42 42.84 41.13
CA PRO A 450 22.21 42.81 42.37
C PRO A 450 22.19 44.19 43.07
N PRO A 451 22.20 44.23 44.43
CA PRO A 451 22.22 45.49 45.17
C PRO A 451 23.41 46.39 44.80
N PRO A 452 23.28 47.73 44.95
CA PRO A 452 24.37 48.67 44.71
C PRO A 452 25.66 48.28 45.45
N GLY A 453 26.78 48.28 44.74
CA GLY A 453 28.09 47.87 45.27
C GLY A 453 28.39 46.36 45.21
N GLN A 454 27.42 45.50 44.85
CA GLN A 454 27.62 44.05 44.74
C GLN A 454 27.99 43.56 43.31
N TYR A 455 28.20 44.48 42.36
CA TYR A 455 28.56 44.14 40.97
C TYR A 455 29.37 45.24 40.26
N ASN A 456 30.20 44.87 39.28
CA ASN A 456 31.01 45.82 38.50
C ASN A 456 30.26 46.38 37.27
N ALA A 457 29.59 47.51 37.43
CA ALA A 457 28.79 48.14 36.37
C ALA A 457 29.55 48.41 35.04
N LEU A 458 30.83 48.80 35.09
CA LEU A 458 31.65 49.03 33.90
C LEU A 458 31.94 47.72 33.16
N ARG A 459 32.32 46.66 33.88
CA ARG A 459 32.50 45.32 33.32
C ARG A 459 31.21 44.81 32.68
N HIS A 460 30.07 45.00 33.35
CA HIS A 460 28.74 44.64 32.85
C HIS A 460 28.34 45.39 31.58
N PHE A 461 28.82 46.62 31.36
CA PHE A 461 28.62 47.35 30.11
C PHE A 461 29.51 46.76 28.99
N LEU A 462 30.81 46.63 29.25
CA LEU A 462 31.78 46.11 28.28
C LEU A 462 31.46 44.69 27.82
N SER A 463 31.01 43.81 28.71
CA SER A 463 30.63 42.42 28.39
C SER A 463 29.40 42.31 27.47
N ARG A 464 28.37 43.14 27.70
CA ARG A 464 27.20 43.24 26.81
C ARG A 464 27.58 43.73 25.42
N THR A 465 28.31 44.85 25.36
CA THR A 465 28.82 45.39 24.09
C THR A 465 29.67 44.35 23.34
N LYS A 466 30.50 43.57 24.06
CA LYS A 466 31.29 42.50 23.45
C LYS A 466 30.43 41.37 22.89
N SER A 467 29.40 40.90 23.59
CA SER A 467 28.48 39.88 23.05
C SER A 467 27.63 40.41 21.89
N ARG A 468 27.23 41.69 21.89
CA ARG A 468 26.53 42.32 20.75
C ARG A 468 27.38 42.34 19.48
N VAL A 469 28.69 42.59 19.59
CA VAL A 469 29.61 42.70 18.43
C VAL A 469 30.17 41.33 17.99
N PHE A 470 30.45 40.42 18.93
CA PHE A 470 31.16 39.16 18.66
C PHE A 470 30.34 37.89 18.98
N GLY A 471 29.03 38.03 19.23
CA GLY A 471 28.12 36.91 19.48
C GLY A 471 28.20 36.25 20.87
N PRO A 472 27.48 35.14 21.09
CA PRO A 472 27.31 34.54 22.42
C PRO A 472 28.60 33.88 22.93
N TYR A 473 29.43 33.37 22.02
CA TYR A 473 30.72 32.72 22.31
C TYR A 473 31.87 33.70 22.61
N ALA A 474 31.62 35.01 22.58
CA ALA A 474 32.63 36.02 22.84
C ALA A 474 33.25 35.84 24.25
N LYS A 475 34.54 35.48 24.32
CA LYS A 475 35.27 35.22 25.58
C LYS A 475 35.12 36.40 26.56
N GLY A 476 34.44 36.17 27.70
CA GLY A 476 34.16 37.18 28.71
C GLY A 476 33.05 38.19 28.36
N GLY A 477 32.29 37.98 27.27
CA GLY A 477 31.03 38.66 26.98
C GLY A 477 29.90 38.19 27.92
N SER A 478 28.75 38.87 27.90
CA SER A 478 27.69 38.68 28.89
C SER A 478 27.10 37.26 28.90
N VAL A 479 26.96 36.64 27.73
CA VAL A 479 26.43 35.27 27.60
C VAL A 479 27.42 34.24 28.16
N ASN A 480 28.72 34.37 27.87
CA ASN A 480 29.79 33.56 28.45
C ASN A 480 29.96 33.75 29.99
N ARG A 481 29.32 34.77 30.55
CA ARG A 481 29.22 35.10 31.98
C ARG A 481 27.85 34.77 32.59
N THR A 482 27.02 33.98 31.91
CA THR A 482 25.67 33.63 32.39
C THR A 482 25.65 32.24 33.02
N GLN A 483 25.03 32.12 34.20
CA GLN A 483 24.78 30.85 34.89
C GLN A 483 23.31 30.46 34.69
N THR A 484 23.05 29.22 34.29
CA THR A 484 21.70 28.64 34.26
C THR A 484 21.44 27.94 35.57
N TYR A 485 20.23 28.08 36.11
CA TYR A 485 19.71 27.25 37.19
C TYR A 485 18.57 26.39 36.65
N LEU A 486 18.63 25.11 36.99
CA LEU A 486 17.56 24.13 36.78
C LEU A 486 17.11 23.69 38.17
N VAL A 487 15.83 23.88 38.48
CA VAL A 487 15.29 23.68 39.83
C VAL A 487 14.09 22.76 39.76
N MET A 488 14.04 21.77 40.66
CA MET A 488 12.89 20.88 40.84
C MET A 488 12.36 21.04 42.26
N SER A 489 11.05 20.94 42.43
CA SER A 489 10.35 21.23 43.70
C SER A 489 8.98 20.54 43.79
N TYR A 490 7.99 21.13 44.47
CA TYR A 490 6.65 20.56 44.63
C TYR A 490 5.57 21.58 44.24
N ASP A 491 4.94 21.34 43.09
CA ASP A 491 3.66 21.95 42.70
C ASP A 491 2.46 21.29 43.42
N SER A 492 1.23 21.57 42.99
CA SER A 492 0.01 21.01 43.60
C SER A 492 -0.39 19.63 43.06
N ASN A 493 0.20 19.18 41.94
CA ASN A 493 -0.27 18.03 41.17
C ASN A 493 -1.73 18.16 40.70
N GLU A 494 -2.17 19.35 40.29
CA GLU A 494 -3.56 19.64 39.87
C GLU A 494 -3.69 19.90 38.35
N ALA A 495 -2.72 19.47 37.55
CA ALA A 495 -2.81 19.58 36.11
C ALA A 495 -3.67 18.45 35.50
N ILE A 496 -4.38 18.79 34.43
CA ILE A 496 -5.36 17.94 33.76
C ILE A 496 -4.98 17.81 32.28
N LEU A 497 -4.89 16.58 31.80
CA LEU A 497 -4.80 16.25 30.38
C LEU A 497 -6.16 15.72 29.92
N SER A 498 -6.74 16.36 28.91
CA SER A 498 -8.03 16.00 28.33
C SER A 498 -7.94 15.93 26.80
N LEU A 499 -9.04 15.63 26.11
CA LEU A 499 -9.05 15.47 24.66
C LEU A 499 -10.09 16.36 23.96
N THR A 500 -9.60 17.39 23.27
CA THR A 500 -10.37 18.28 22.40
C THR A 500 -10.10 17.89 20.95
N GLY A 501 -11.14 17.50 20.18
CA GLY A 501 -10.96 17.12 18.76
C GLY A 501 -9.93 16.01 18.50
N ASP A 502 -9.86 15.01 19.38
CA ASP A 502 -8.85 13.92 19.40
C ASP A 502 -7.38 14.35 19.65
N LYS A 503 -7.16 15.63 20.00
CA LYS A 503 -5.87 16.20 20.39
C LYS A 503 -5.76 16.38 21.91
N PRO A 504 -4.56 16.21 22.50
CA PRO A 504 -4.33 16.47 23.92
C PRO A 504 -4.46 17.96 24.25
N TYR A 505 -5.39 18.29 25.15
CA TYR A 505 -5.45 19.61 25.79
C TYR A 505 -4.93 19.51 27.22
N LEU A 506 -3.86 20.25 27.52
CA LEU A 506 -3.16 20.25 28.80
C LEU A 506 -3.40 21.56 29.54
N GLN A 507 -3.93 21.47 30.76
CA GLN A 507 -4.29 22.60 31.60
C GLN A 507 -3.65 22.47 32.98
N PHE A 508 -2.92 23.50 33.42
CA PHE A 508 -2.30 23.59 34.73
C PHE A 508 -3.02 24.64 35.59
N VAL A 509 -3.62 24.21 36.70
CA VAL A 509 -4.31 25.11 37.64
C VAL A 509 -3.30 25.68 38.64
N GLY A 510 -3.32 27.00 38.87
CA GLY A 510 -2.63 27.66 39.99
C GLY A 510 -1.09 27.82 39.90
N VAL A 511 -0.44 27.34 38.83
CA VAL A 511 1.02 27.43 38.65
C VAL A 511 1.52 28.89 38.70
N GLY A 512 2.68 29.11 39.32
CA GLY A 512 3.35 30.43 39.38
C GLY A 512 2.82 31.45 40.41
N THR A 513 1.89 31.06 41.30
CA THR A 513 1.33 31.98 42.32
C THR A 513 1.56 31.56 43.78
N THR A 514 2.22 30.42 44.04
CA THR A 514 2.43 29.91 45.40
C THR A 514 3.61 30.56 46.13
N GLU A 515 3.52 30.64 47.47
CA GLU A 515 4.56 31.18 48.35
C GLU A 515 5.92 30.47 48.20
N ARG A 516 5.90 29.17 47.84
CA ARG A 516 7.12 28.36 47.62
C ARG A 516 7.95 28.88 46.45
N VAL A 517 7.32 29.22 45.32
CA VAL A 517 8.02 29.73 44.13
C VAL A 517 8.72 31.04 44.46
N THR A 518 8.10 31.91 45.27
CA THR A 518 8.72 33.15 45.76
C THR A 518 9.96 32.85 46.61
N LYS A 519 9.86 31.95 47.62
CA LYS A 519 11.01 31.57 48.47
C LYS A 519 12.19 31.01 47.67
N ILE A 520 11.93 30.16 46.69
CA ILE A 520 12.95 29.62 45.78
C ILE A 520 13.58 30.75 44.96
N ARG A 521 12.77 31.64 44.37
CA ARG A 521 13.26 32.77 43.56
C ARG A 521 14.08 33.76 44.38
N ASP A 522 13.74 33.98 45.65
CA ASP A 522 14.51 34.86 46.55
C ASP A 522 15.87 34.24 46.93
N ALA A 523 15.94 32.91 47.08
CA ALA A 523 17.20 32.18 47.20
C ALA A 523 18.05 32.27 45.91
N LEU A 524 17.44 32.12 44.72
CA LEU A 524 18.11 32.30 43.44
C LEU A 524 18.57 33.74 43.19
N ALA A 525 17.81 34.75 43.63
CA ALA A 525 18.20 36.15 43.57
C ALA A 525 19.41 36.42 44.48
N THR A 526 19.40 35.85 45.68
CA THR A 526 20.53 35.91 46.63
C THR A 526 21.76 35.24 46.03
N ALA A 527 21.65 34.02 45.51
CA ALA A 527 22.74 33.29 44.85
C ALA A 527 23.33 34.08 43.67
N SER A 528 22.46 34.65 42.82
CA SER A 528 22.85 35.45 41.65
C SER A 528 23.61 36.71 42.07
N GLY A 529 23.09 37.45 43.04
CA GLY A 529 23.72 38.68 43.55
C GLY A 529 25.10 38.46 44.15
N LYS A 530 25.34 37.32 44.81
CA LYS A 530 26.63 36.94 45.41
C LYS A 530 27.74 36.64 44.38
N ILE A 531 27.39 36.51 43.10
CA ILE A 531 28.33 36.47 41.96
C ILE A 531 28.15 37.68 41.01
N GLY A 532 27.49 38.74 41.47
CA GLY A 532 27.22 39.96 40.69
C GLY A 532 26.22 39.78 39.55
N GLY A 533 25.58 38.63 39.40
CA GLY A 533 24.63 38.36 38.31
C GLY A 533 23.27 39.03 38.50
N THR A 534 22.65 39.44 37.39
CA THR A 534 21.24 39.85 37.35
C THR A 534 20.37 38.60 37.22
N LEU A 535 19.44 38.35 38.15
CA LEU A 535 18.49 37.23 38.01
C LEU A 535 17.47 37.56 36.92
N ILE A 536 17.24 36.59 36.04
CA ILE A 536 16.31 36.63 34.93
C ILE A 536 15.45 35.35 34.96
N ASP A 537 14.13 35.52 34.80
CA ASP A 537 13.15 34.42 34.70
C ASP A 537 13.07 33.89 33.25
N ALA A 538 12.49 32.70 33.05
CA ALA A 538 12.33 32.08 31.73
C ALA A 538 11.44 32.92 30.77
N PRO A 539 11.62 32.83 29.43
CA PRO A 539 10.86 33.60 28.43
C PRO A 539 9.35 33.59 28.63
N PHE A 540 8.76 32.41 28.76
CA PHE A 540 7.32 32.23 28.92
C PHE A 540 6.79 32.90 30.20
N TYR A 541 7.58 32.89 31.28
CA TYR A 541 7.20 33.46 32.56
C TYR A 541 7.17 34.99 32.52
N ALA A 542 8.11 35.60 31.78
CA ALA A 542 8.25 37.05 31.67
C ALA A 542 7.29 37.71 30.65
N ASP A 543 6.87 36.98 29.61
CA ASP A 543 6.10 37.53 28.47
C ASP A 543 4.64 37.02 28.41
N ARG A 544 4.28 35.99 29.20
CA ARG A 544 2.92 35.41 29.24
C ARG A 544 2.47 35.05 30.65
N ASP A 545 2.08 36.03 31.45
CA ASP A 545 1.30 35.80 32.70
C ASP A 545 1.89 34.72 33.64
N LYS A 546 3.23 34.64 33.75
CA LYS A 546 3.96 33.62 34.54
C LYS A 546 3.92 32.17 34.04
N GLU A 547 3.64 31.93 32.76
CA GLU A 547 3.67 30.59 32.18
C GLU A 547 5.05 29.92 32.33
N GLN A 548 5.09 28.70 32.89
CA GLN A 548 6.34 27.96 33.11
C GLN A 548 6.63 26.98 31.94
N ILE A 549 7.79 26.31 32.02
CA ILE A 549 8.14 25.18 31.16
C ILE A 549 8.66 24.02 32.02
N THR A 550 8.27 22.79 31.72
CA THR A 550 8.76 21.56 32.37
C THR A 550 9.38 20.61 31.35
N VAL A 551 10.42 19.89 31.77
CA VAL A 551 11.02 18.73 31.08
C VAL A 551 10.75 17.42 31.82
N HIS A 552 10.02 17.50 32.93
CA HIS A 552 9.69 16.42 33.84
C HIS A 552 8.16 16.28 34.05
N PRO A 553 7.34 16.10 33.00
CA PRO A 553 5.92 15.84 33.16
C PRO A 553 5.70 14.50 33.89
N LEU A 554 4.95 14.52 34.98
CA LEU A 554 4.60 13.36 35.80
C LEU A 554 3.08 13.20 35.88
N GLY A 555 2.60 11.98 36.09
CA GLY A 555 1.19 11.69 36.34
C GLY A 555 0.29 11.64 35.11
N GLY A 556 -1.03 11.63 35.33
CA GLY A 556 -2.05 11.47 34.28
C GLY A 556 -2.63 10.05 34.19
N ALA A 557 -1.85 9.02 34.52
CA ALA A 557 -2.33 7.65 34.72
C ALA A 557 -1.89 7.13 36.10
N VAL A 558 -2.04 7.97 37.14
CA VAL A 558 -1.38 7.81 38.43
C VAL A 558 -1.73 6.52 39.17
N MET A 559 -0.78 5.98 39.93
CA MET A 559 -1.05 4.90 40.89
C MET A 559 -2.08 5.36 41.94
N SER A 560 -3.04 4.48 42.25
CA SER A 560 -3.99 4.72 43.34
C SER A 560 -3.35 4.48 44.70
N TYR A 561 -3.65 5.35 45.67
CA TYR A 561 -3.12 5.22 47.03
C TYR A 561 -3.80 4.14 47.87
N ASP A 562 -5.00 3.67 47.48
CA ASP A 562 -5.79 2.68 48.22
C ASP A 562 -6.14 1.42 47.41
N GLY A 563 -5.51 1.26 46.24
CA GLY A 563 -5.77 0.12 45.35
C GLY A 563 -7.10 0.19 44.59
N THR A 564 -7.83 1.30 44.63
CA THR A 564 -9.09 1.48 43.87
C THR A 564 -8.98 2.53 42.77
N GLY A 565 -9.69 2.31 41.66
CA GLY A 565 -9.76 3.25 40.54
C GLY A 565 -10.36 4.61 40.88
N LYS A 566 -11.10 4.73 41.99
CA LYS A 566 -11.64 5.99 42.51
C LYS A 566 -10.55 7.03 42.83
N HIS A 567 -9.31 6.61 43.06
CA HIS A 567 -8.24 7.50 43.54
C HIS A 567 -6.97 7.54 42.68
N GLY A 568 -6.84 6.65 41.70
CA GLY A 568 -5.81 6.66 40.65
C GLY A 568 -6.26 5.85 39.43
N ALA A 569 -5.55 5.97 38.30
CA ALA A 569 -5.91 5.26 37.06
C ALA A 569 -5.30 3.85 36.96
N VAL A 570 -4.25 3.57 37.74
CA VAL A 570 -3.58 2.26 37.77
C VAL A 570 -3.35 1.74 39.20
N ASN A 571 -3.21 0.43 39.36
CA ASN A 571 -2.84 -0.19 40.65
C ASN A 571 -1.31 -0.07 40.94
N HIS A 572 -0.83 -0.61 42.07
CA HIS A 572 0.59 -0.57 42.44
C HIS A 572 1.53 -1.38 41.52
N MET A 573 1.00 -2.08 40.51
CA MET A 573 1.72 -2.82 39.46
C MET A 573 1.54 -2.15 38.08
N GLY A 574 1.00 -0.92 38.02
CA GLY A 574 0.77 -0.22 36.75
C GLY A 574 -0.40 -0.75 35.92
N ARG A 575 -1.13 -1.80 36.35
CA ARG A 575 -2.31 -2.30 35.62
C ARG A 575 -3.44 -1.26 35.64
N VAL A 576 -4.04 -0.99 34.48
CA VAL A 576 -5.11 0.02 34.31
C VAL A 576 -6.42 -0.45 34.94
N PHE A 577 -7.03 0.38 35.80
CA PHE A 577 -8.35 0.07 36.37
C PHE A 577 -9.47 0.15 35.32
N THR A 578 -10.43 -0.77 35.40
CA THR A 578 -11.60 -0.84 34.51
C THR A 578 -12.70 0.16 34.87
N GLY A 579 -12.62 0.80 36.04
CA GLY A 579 -13.61 1.72 36.57
C GLY A 579 -13.13 2.30 37.90
N ASP A 580 -14.03 2.59 38.83
CA ASP A 580 -13.67 3.17 40.13
C ASP A 580 -13.35 2.12 41.23
N GLY A 581 -13.63 0.84 40.98
CA GLY A 581 -13.31 -0.29 41.87
C GLY A 581 -11.87 -0.79 41.76
N PRO A 582 -11.51 -1.90 42.44
CA PRO A 582 -10.18 -2.51 42.37
C PRO A 582 -9.92 -3.31 41.08
N GLU A 583 -10.92 -3.52 40.22
CA GLU A 583 -10.84 -4.42 39.06
C GLU A 583 -9.98 -3.81 37.94
N THR A 584 -8.86 -4.46 37.60
CA THR A 584 -7.95 -4.03 36.53
C THR A 584 -8.08 -4.82 35.24
N HIS A 585 -7.73 -4.19 34.12
CA HIS A 585 -7.42 -4.86 32.87
C HIS A 585 -6.18 -5.74 33.04
N ASP A 586 -6.35 -7.06 33.00
CA ASP A 586 -5.18 -7.94 32.94
C ASP A 586 -4.53 -7.86 31.55
N GLY A 587 -3.20 -7.78 31.53
CA GLY A 587 -2.40 -7.53 30.32
C GLY A 587 -2.17 -6.05 29.98
N LEU A 588 -2.96 -5.07 30.45
CA LEU A 588 -2.77 -3.65 30.10
C LEU A 588 -2.08 -2.86 31.23
N VAL A 589 -0.83 -2.47 31.01
CA VAL A 589 0.08 -1.98 32.06
C VAL A 589 0.76 -0.67 31.65
N CYS A 590 0.76 0.34 32.51
CA CYS A 590 1.57 1.55 32.34
C CYS A 590 2.90 1.42 33.11
N VAL A 591 4.02 1.80 32.50
CA VAL A 591 5.38 1.62 33.06
C VAL A 591 6.24 2.90 33.07
N ASP A 592 5.67 4.06 32.72
CA ASP A 592 6.40 5.33 32.60
C ASP A 592 6.00 6.39 33.64
N ALA A 593 6.45 7.63 33.43
CA ALA A 593 6.14 8.81 34.23
C ALA A 593 4.65 9.03 34.54
N SER A 594 3.73 8.50 33.72
CA SER A 594 2.28 8.60 33.90
C SER A 594 1.78 7.99 35.21
N VAL A 595 2.46 6.97 35.75
CA VAL A 595 2.02 6.27 36.97
C VAL A 595 2.46 6.97 38.26
N ILE A 596 3.37 7.94 38.18
CA ILE A 596 3.93 8.63 39.34
C ILE A 596 2.89 9.61 39.92
N PRO A 597 2.45 9.47 41.19
CA PRO A 597 1.27 10.16 41.71
C PRO A 597 1.52 11.56 42.28
N THR A 598 2.76 12.05 42.27
CA THR A 598 3.16 13.37 42.78
C THR A 598 4.54 13.78 42.24
N ALA A 599 4.82 15.09 42.23
CA ALA A 599 6.17 15.65 42.11
C ALA A 599 7.18 14.92 43.01
N LEU A 600 8.42 14.78 42.53
CA LEU A 600 9.53 14.11 43.21
C LEU A 600 10.56 15.10 43.80
N GLY A 601 10.57 16.35 43.31
CA GLY A 601 11.55 17.35 43.69
C GLY A 601 12.98 17.08 43.17
N VAL A 602 13.15 16.15 42.22
CA VAL A 602 14.40 15.79 41.52
C VAL A 602 14.10 15.23 40.14
N ASN A 603 15.14 15.09 39.32
CA ASN A 603 15.11 14.49 37.98
C ASN A 603 14.50 13.07 38.05
N PRO A 604 13.40 12.77 37.33
CA PRO A 604 12.54 11.64 37.65
C PRO A 604 13.03 10.28 37.12
N PHE A 605 13.99 10.25 36.19
CA PHE A 605 14.22 9.02 35.40
C PHE A 605 14.77 7.84 36.19
N ALA A 606 15.52 8.09 37.28
CA ALA A 606 15.90 7.03 38.22
C ALA A 606 14.67 6.36 38.83
N THR A 607 13.66 7.16 39.23
CA THR A 607 12.39 6.67 39.80
C THR A 607 11.55 5.95 38.76
N ILE A 608 11.47 6.48 37.53
CA ILE A 608 10.75 5.84 36.41
C ILE A 608 11.36 4.46 36.10
N THR A 609 12.70 4.36 36.06
CA THR A 609 13.40 3.10 35.79
C THR A 609 13.18 2.10 36.93
N ALA A 610 13.36 2.52 38.19
CA ALA A 610 13.14 1.65 39.36
C ALA A 610 11.68 1.17 39.49
N LEU A 611 10.69 2.01 39.17
CA LEU A 611 9.28 1.60 39.13
C LEU A 611 9.00 0.62 38.00
N ALA A 612 9.56 0.84 36.81
CA ALA A 612 9.41 -0.07 35.69
C ALA A 612 10.05 -1.44 35.97
N GLU A 613 11.23 -1.47 36.58
CA GLU A 613 11.89 -2.71 37.04
C GLU A 613 10.99 -3.45 38.02
N ARG A 614 10.48 -2.78 39.07
CA ARG A 614 9.54 -3.36 40.04
C ARG A 614 8.25 -3.87 39.41
N ILE A 615 7.69 -3.15 38.45
CA ILE A 615 6.45 -3.56 37.76
C ILE A 615 6.70 -4.82 36.93
N CYS A 616 7.80 -4.88 36.17
CA CYS A 616 8.15 -6.05 35.38
C CYS A 616 8.46 -7.26 36.27
N ASP A 617 9.21 -7.05 37.36
CA ASP A 617 9.59 -8.09 38.32
C ASP A 617 8.37 -8.76 38.98
N LEU A 618 7.43 -7.94 39.50
CA LEU A 618 6.19 -8.43 40.10
C LEU A 618 5.29 -9.16 39.08
N LEU A 619 5.25 -8.70 37.81
CA LEU A 619 4.47 -9.34 36.75
C LEU A 619 5.09 -10.66 36.28
N LEU A 620 6.42 -10.73 36.16
CA LEU A 620 7.13 -11.97 35.84
C LEU A 620 6.90 -13.01 36.95
N HIS A 621 7.07 -12.62 38.21
CA HIS A 621 6.82 -13.49 39.36
C HIS A 621 5.36 -14.00 39.41
N GLU A 622 4.37 -13.12 39.18
CA GLU A 622 2.95 -13.53 39.11
C GLU A 622 2.70 -14.56 37.99
N ARG A 623 3.30 -14.36 36.82
CA ARG A 623 3.19 -15.28 35.67
C ARG A 623 4.11 -16.50 35.76
N GLN A 624 4.84 -16.69 36.86
CA GLN A 624 5.80 -17.78 37.07
C GLN A 624 6.91 -17.81 35.99
N LEU A 625 7.29 -16.63 35.52
CA LEU A 625 8.38 -16.39 34.57
C LEU A 625 9.59 -15.82 35.30
N ALA A 626 10.77 -16.03 34.73
CA ALA A 626 12.01 -15.37 35.14
C ALA A 626 12.70 -14.80 33.90
N ALA A 627 13.32 -13.63 34.03
CA ALA A 627 14.22 -13.09 33.02
C ALA A 627 15.59 -13.76 33.14
N ASP A 628 16.23 -14.11 32.02
CA ASP A 628 17.62 -14.56 32.01
C ASP A 628 18.54 -13.41 32.48
N GLU A 629 19.24 -13.59 33.60
CA GLU A 629 20.16 -12.61 34.20
C GLU A 629 21.56 -12.59 33.56
N THR A 630 21.83 -13.42 32.55
CA THR A 630 23.16 -13.52 31.91
C THR A 630 23.59 -12.17 31.35
N LYS A 631 24.65 -11.59 31.93
CA LYS A 631 25.24 -10.33 31.47
C LYS A 631 25.81 -10.50 30.05
N ASN A 632 25.57 -9.52 29.19
CA ASN A 632 26.03 -9.57 27.81
C ASN A 632 27.57 -9.51 27.75
N GLY A 633 28.16 -10.21 26.78
CA GLY A 633 29.52 -9.89 26.33
C GLY A 633 29.55 -8.57 25.56
N LYS A 634 30.69 -8.23 24.95
CA LYS A 634 30.74 -7.14 23.96
C LYS A 634 29.78 -7.46 22.80
N LEU A 635 28.79 -6.61 22.57
CA LEU A 635 27.89 -6.72 21.42
C LEU A 635 28.48 -6.04 20.19
N ASP A 636 28.13 -6.54 19.00
CA ASP A 636 28.29 -5.81 17.74
C ASP A 636 26.91 -5.53 17.15
N LEU A 637 26.54 -4.25 17.07
CA LEU A 637 25.23 -3.80 16.57
C LEU A 637 25.18 -3.68 15.03
N PHE A 638 26.25 -4.10 14.34
CA PHE A 638 26.27 -4.28 12.89
C PHE A 638 26.05 -5.75 12.47
N ASP A 639 26.11 -6.70 13.42
CA ASP A 639 25.83 -8.13 13.22
C ASP A 639 24.37 -8.48 13.61
N GLN A 640 24.01 -9.77 13.57
CA GLN A 640 22.72 -10.28 14.03
C GLN A 640 22.63 -10.33 15.57
N PRO A 641 21.43 -10.12 16.17
CA PRO A 641 21.23 -10.29 17.60
C PRO A 641 21.36 -11.76 18.03
N LYS A 642 21.74 -12.00 19.29
CA LYS A 642 21.88 -13.35 19.89
C LYS A 642 20.62 -14.20 19.71
N ILE A 643 19.43 -13.60 19.79
CA ILE A 643 18.15 -14.23 19.49
C ILE A 643 17.52 -13.50 18.30
N SER A 644 17.13 -14.25 17.27
CA SER A 644 16.46 -13.71 16.08
C SER A 644 15.38 -14.68 15.60
N TYR A 645 14.22 -14.15 15.21
CA TYR A 645 13.07 -14.93 14.78
C TYR A 645 12.90 -14.86 13.26
N ALA A 646 12.66 -16.01 12.61
CA ALA A 646 12.38 -16.08 11.17
C ALA A 646 11.26 -15.11 10.77
N LEU A 647 11.41 -14.42 9.63
CA LEU A 647 10.42 -13.46 9.13
C LEU A 647 9.06 -14.14 8.88
N PRO A 648 7.93 -13.43 9.03
CA PRO A 648 6.60 -13.96 8.72
C PRO A 648 6.32 -14.04 7.20
N VAL A 649 7.35 -13.92 6.37
CA VAL A 649 7.28 -13.80 4.90
C VAL A 649 8.07 -14.96 4.29
N ASP A 650 7.59 -15.48 3.16
CA ASP A 650 8.22 -16.58 2.41
C ASP A 650 9.73 -16.35 2.18
N PRO A 651 10.62 -17.35 2.41
CA PRO A 651 12.05 -17.25 2.13
C PRO A 651 12.43 -16.88 0.68
N GLU A 652 11.59 -17.15 -0.33
CA GLU A 652 11.86 -16.74 -1.71
C GLU A 652 11.63 -15.23 -1.96
N LEU A 653 11.02 -14.53 -1.00
CA LEU A 653 10.43 -13.22 -1.24
C LEU A 653 11.46 -12.06 -1.14
N PRO A 654 11.45 -11.08 -2.07
CA PRO A 654 12.68 -10.33 -2.36
C PRO A 654 13.03 -9.16 -1.43
N TYR A 655 12.69 -9.22 -0.13
CA TYR A 655 13.13 -8.23 0.87
C TYR A 655 14.65 -8.05 0.89
N ALA A 656 15.41 -9.12 0.69
CA ALA A 656 16.86 -9.06 0.53
C ALA A 656 17.31 -8.29 -0.73
N LYS A 657 16.48 -8.23 -1.78
CA LYS A 657 16.78 -7.49 -3.02
C LYS A 657 16.40 -6.00 -2.94
N MET A 658 15.42 -5.61 -2.12
CA MET A 658 15.10 -4.20 -1.84
C MET A 658 16.32 -3.39 -1.36
N ALA A 659 17.31 -4.07 -0.76
CA ALA A 659 18.56 -3.48 -0.30
C ALA A 659 19.51 -3.00 -1.42
N ASP A 660 19.29 -3.33 -2.70
CA ASP A 660 20.17 -2.88 -3.80
C ASP A 660 20.06 -1.36 -4.12
N GLY A 661 18.94 -0.75 -3.71
CA GLY A 661 18.70 0.69 -3.87
C GLY A 661 18.61 1.16 -5.32
N THR A 662 18.08 0.33 -6.22
CA THR A 662 17.74 0.65 -7.61
C THR A 662 16.24 0.89 -7.84
N GLY A 663 15.40 0.43 -6.91
CA GLY A 663 13.94 0.56 -6.94
C GLY A 663 13.39 1.95 -6.60
N VAL A 664 12.10 2.13 -6.89
CA VAL A 664 11.26 3.26 -6.44
C VAL A 664 10.15 2.80 -5.49
N ARG A 665 9.82 3.65 -4.52
CA ARG A 665 8.66 3.57 -3.63
C ARG A 665 7.73 4.76 -3.87
N PHE A 666 6.43 4.55 -3.70
CA PHE A 666 5.41 5.59 -3.55
C PHE A 666 4.28 5.08 -2.64
N SER A 667 3.37 5.96 -2.20
CA SER A 667 2.15 5.59 -1.48
C SER A 667 0.91 6.12 -2.20
N GLU A 668 -0.14 5.32 -2.25
CA GLU A 668 -1.36 5.50 -3.03
C GLU A 668 -2.59 5.36 -2.11
N VAL A 669 -3.57 6.25 -2.27
CA VAL A 669 -4.89 6.20 -1.59
C VAL A 669 -5.99 6.18 -2.63
N MET A 670 -6.78 5.10 -2.65
CA MET A 670 -7.92 4.91 -3.54
C MET A 670 -9.22 4.76 -2.74
N ASP A 671 -10.15 5.68 -2.96
CA ASP A 671 -11.41 5.78 -2.20
C ASP A 671 -12.61 5.43 -3.07
N GLY A 672 -13.63 4.80 -2.51
CA GLY A 672 -14.80 4.39 -3.27
C GLY A 672 -15.82 3.62 -2.45
N HIS A 673 -16.49 2.67 -3.11
CA HIS A 673 -17.59 1.91 -2.51
C HIS A 673 -17.54 0.45 -2.97
N ILE A 674 -17.71 -0.47 -2.03
CA ILE A 674 -17.72 -1.92 -2.23
C ILE A 674 -19.05 -2.48 -1.72
N TYR A 675 -19.71 -3.26 -2.58
CA TYR A 675 -20.86 -4.06 -2.22
C TYR A 675 -20.37 -5.39 -1.64
N VAL A 676 -20.96 -5.82 -0.53
CA VAL A 676 -20.69 -7.11 0.11
C VAL A 676 -21.89 -8.02 -0.16
N GLY A 677 -21.64 -9.14 -0.82
CA GLY A 677 -22.63 -10.01 -1.47
C GLY A 677 -22.10 -10.58 -2.79
N ASP A 678 -22.70 -11.67 -3.25
CA ASP A 678 -22.25 -12.51 -4.37
C ASP A 678 -23.14 -12.43 -5.63
N ASP A 679 -24.35 -11.89 -5.50
CA ASP A 679 -25.35 -11.76 -6.57
C ASP A 679 -25.00 -10.69 -7.63
N ILE A 680 -24.35 -9.59 -7.23
CA ILE A 680 -24.01 -8.48 -8.14
C ILE A 680 -22.63 -8.68 -8.78
N THR A 681 -22.63 -9.11 -10.04
CA THR A 681 -21.40 -9.33 -10.82
C THR A 681 -20.81 -8.07 -11.48
N ASP A 682 -21.63 -7.07 -11.84
CA ASP A 682 -21.16 -5.83 -12.48
C ASP A 682 -20.62 -4.80 -11.48
N PHE A 683 -19.45 -4.22 -11.77
CA PHE A 683 -18.76 -3.30 -10.87
C PHE A 683 -19.41 -1.91 -10.73
N GLU A 684 -20.03 -1.36 -11.78
CA GLU A 684 -20.68 -0.04 -11.69
C GLU A 684 -22.04 -0.17 -10.97
N VAL A 685 -22.78 -1.27 -11.19
CA VAL A 685 -23.97 -1.63 -10.40
C VAL A 685 -23.59 -1.84 -8.94
N ALA A 686 -22.58 -2.68 -8.65
CA ALA A 686 -22.12 -2.94 -7.29
C ALA A 686 -21.71 -1.64 -6.57
N ARG A 687 -20.91 -0.78 -7.20
CA ARG A 687 -20.55 0.55 -6.64
C ARG A 687 -21.79 1.40 -6.37
N ASN A 688 -22.79 1.39 -7.25
CA ASN A 688 -24.01 2.20 -7.08
C ASN A 688 -24.87 1.68 -5.91
N THR A 689 -25.06 0.37 -5.79
CA THR A 689 -25.76 -0.26 -4.66
C THR A 689 -25.02 0.02 -3.34
N ALA A 690 -23.71 -0.18 -3.32
CA ALA A 690 -22.86 0.10 -2.16
C ALA A 690 -22.94 1.58 -1.73
N LYS A 691 -22.95 2.51 -2.68
CA LYS A 691 -23.13 3.94 -2.41
C LYS A 691 -24.52 4.27 -1.87
N GLY A 692 -25.57 3.58 -2.33
CA GLY A 692 -26.91 3.69 -1.73
C GLY A 692 -26.96 3.18 -0.29
N ALA A 693 -26.21 2.11 0.00
CA ALA A 693 -26.07 1.52 1.34
C ALA A 693 -25.05 2.24 2.25
N SER A 694 -24.40 3.32 1.79
CA SER A 694 -23.28 3.99 2.47
C SER A 694 -22.06 3.09 2.78
N SER A 695 -21.90 1.98 2.04
CA SER A 695 -20.75 1.07 2.13
C SER A 695 -19.52 1.68 1.43
N ALA A 696 -18.92 2.66 2.09
CA ALA A 696 -17.67 3.28 1.67
C ALA A 696 -16.46 2.36 1.95
N ALA A 697 -15.44 2.49 1.11
CA ALA A 697 -14.17 1.77 1.26
C ALA A 697 -12.98 2.64 0.86
N SER A 698 -11.83 2.44 1.51
CA SER A 698 -10.56 3.12 1.22
C SER A 698 -9.41 2.11 1.23
N LEU A 699 -8.49 2.22 0.28
CA LEU A 699 -7.29 1.40 0.16
C LEU A 699 -6.05 2.31 0.24
N TYR A 700 -5.30 2.23 1.34
CA TYR A 700 -4.13 3.06 1.61
C TYR A 700 -2.85 2.22 1.69
N ILE A 701 -2.12 2.16 0.58
CA ILE A 701 -0.96 1.29 0.41
C ILE A 701 0.31 2.05 0.06
N THR A 702 1.45 1.49 0.45
CA THR A 702 2.80 1.88 0.01
C THR A 702 3.28 0.77 -0.92
N VAL A 703 3.68 1.14 -2.14
CA VAL A 703 4.12 0.20 -3.18
C VAL A 703 5.64 0.30 -3.32
N ASP A 704 6.31 -0.84 -3.24
CA ASP A 704 7.76 -1.01 -3.28
C ASP A 704 8.17 -1.80 -4.53
N THR A 705 8.80 -1.12 -5.50
CA THR A 705 9.34 -1.76 -6.71
C THR A 705 10.79 -2.18 -6.46
N PHE A 706 11.17 -3.42 -6.79
CA PHE A 706 12.51 -3.93 -6.46
C PHE A 706 13.62 -3.29 -7.32
N SER A 707 13.45 -3.30 -8.64
CA SER A 707 14.38 -2.74 -9.62
C SER A 707 13.60 -2.06 -10.75
N ILE A 708 13.99 -0.84 -11.11
CA ILE A 708 13.37 -0.08 -12.21
C ILE A 708 13.78 -0.66 -13.57
N ASP A 709 14.99 -1.19 -13.70
CA ASP A 709 15.47 -1.82 -14.93
C ASP A 709 14.76 -3.16 -15.19
N ASP A 710 14.46 -3.91 -14.12
CA ASP A 710 13.62 -5.10 -14.17
C ASP A 710 12.20 -4.74 -14.62
N LEU A 711 11.57 -3.74 -13.99
CA LEU A 711 10.20 -3.32 -14.31
C LEU A 711 10.05 -2.80 -15.76
N ILE A 712 11.10 -2.20 -16.31
CA ILE A 712 11.15 -1.72 -17.70
C ILE A 712 11.34 -2.87 -18.70
N SER A 713 12.04 -3.95 -18.31
CA SER A 713 12.42 -5.06 -19.20
C SER A 713 11.53 -6.30 -19.09
N LEU A 714 10.88 -6.52 -17.94
CA LEU A 714 10.03 -7.66 -17.60
C LEU A 714 8.75 -7.15 -16.92
N SER A 715 7.69 -6.91 -17.70
CA SER A 715 6.42 -6.33 -17.24
C SER A 715 5.73 -7.08 -16.09
N ASP A 716 6.03 -8.37 -15.97
CA ASP A 716 5.24 -9.30 -15.18
C ASP A 716 5.83 -9.51 -13.77
N ARG A 717 6.98 -8.88 -13.46
CA ARG A 717 7.57 -8.91 -12.12
C ARG A 717 6.75 -8.04 -11.16
N ALA A 718 6.17 -8.71 -10.16
CA ALA A 718 5.44 -8.04 -9.09
C ALA A 718 6.32 -7.09 -8.28
N SER A 719 5.77 -5.92 -8.00
CA SER A 719 6.20 -5.02 -6.93
C SER A 719 5.43 -5.35 -5.65
N PHE A 720 6.00 -5.08 -4.49
CA PHE A 720 5.38 -5.38 -3.20
C PHE A 720 4.44 -4.25 -2.74
N ALA A 721 3.43 -4.55 -1.93
CA ALA A 721 2.58 -3.54 -1.30
C ALA A 721 2.24 -3.85 0.16
N THR A 722 2.20 -2.80 0.98
CA THR A 722 1.84 -2.85 2.42
C THR A 722 0.95 -1.67 2.78
N GLY A 723 0.02 -1.88 3.71
CA GLY A 723 -0.86 -0.82 4.19
C GLY A 723 -2.16 -1.39 4.73
N THR A 724 -3.25 -0.66 4.51
CA THR A 724 -4.56 -0.95 5.08
C THR A 724 -5.67 -0.86 4.04
N PHE A 725 -6.71 -1.67 4.24
CA PHE A 725 -7.97 -1.61 3.50
C PHE A 725 -9.13 -1.46 4.48
N SER A 726 -9.78 -0.30 4.44
CA SER A 726 -10.90 0.04 5.32
C SER A 726 -12.22 -0.18 4.59
N CYS A 727 -13.10 -1.03 5.12
CA CYS A 727 -14.47 -1.17 4.62
C CYS A 727 -15.39 -1.61 5.78
N GLY A 728 -16.26 -0.69 6.23
CA GLY A 728 -17.10 -0.90 7.42
C GLY A 728 -18.15 -2.01 7.29
N ALA A 729 -18.41 -2.50 6.08
CA ALA A 729 -19.26 -3.64 5.81
C ALA A 729 -18.54 -5.00 5.90
N LEU A 730 -17.21 -5.01 6.12
CA LEU A 730 -16.39 -6.22 6.28
C LEU A 730 -15.74 -6.31 7.67
N SER A 731 -15.28 -5.18 8.23
CA SER A 731 -14.80 -5.09 9.62
C SER A 731 -14.94 -3.66 10.14
N GLN A 732 -15.07 -3.52 11.46
CA GLN A 732 -15.00 -2.23 12.15
C GLN A 732 -13.58 -1.67 12.23
N THR A 733 -12.56 -2.53 12.07
CA THR A 733 -11.14 -2.18 12.08
C THR A 733 -10.57 -2.26 10.66
N PRO A 734 -9.67 -1.35 10.22
CA PRO A 734 -9.00 -1.49 8.93
C PRO A 734 -8.29 -2.85 8.79
N LEU A 735 -8.48 -3.52 7.67
CA LEU A 735 -7.82 -4.79 7.38
C LEU A 735 -6.36 -4.53 6.99
N MET A 736 -5.43 -5.30 7.56
CA MET A 736 -4.00 -5.21 7.27
C MET A 736 -3.66 -5.91 5.95
N VAL A 737 -2.96 -5.21 5.05
CA VAL A 737 -2.36 -5.82 3.84
C VAL A 737 -1.09 -6.55 4.26
N LEU A 738 -1.22 -7.84 4.58
CA LEU A 738 -0.08 -8.70 4.97
C LEU A 738 0.89 -8.92 3.82
N TYR A 739 0.32 -9.17 2.63
CA TYR A 739 1.09 -9.48 1.44
C TYR A 739 0.40 -8.92 0.19
N GLY A 740 0.99 -7.91 -0.43
CA GLY A 740 0.49 -7.33 -1.68
C GLY A 740 1.44 -7.51 -2.86
N GLN A 741 0.90 -7.88 -4.02
CA GLN A 741 1.57 -7.76 -5.32
C GLN A 741 0.89 -6.70 -6.18
N VAL A 742 1.69 -5.85 -6.83
CA VAL A 742 1.25 -4.90 -7.86
C VAL A 742 2.06 -5.14 -9.14
N ARG A 743 1.37 -5.35 -10.28
CA ARG A 743 1.98 -5.62 -11.60
C ARG A 743 1.57 -4.52 -12.59
N PHE A 744 2.53 -4.04 -13.40
CA PHE A 744 2.37 -2.81 -14.18
C PHE A 744 2.32 -3.03 -15.69
N PHE A 745 1.17 -2.76 -16.30
CA PHE A 745 0.91 -2.92 -17.74
C PHE A 745 1.12 -4.35 -18.24
N THR A 746 0.57 -5.33 -17.50
CA THR A 746 0.46 -6.73 -17.94
C THR A 746 -0.56 -6.82 -19.08
N THR A 747 -0.33 -7.69 -20.07
CA THR A 747 -1.34 -7.98 -21.11
C THR A 747 -2.62 -8.50 -20.46
N ASP A 748 -3.77 -8.06 -20.95
CA ASP A 748 -5.06 -8.66 -20.61
C ASP A 748 -5.48 -9.60 -21.75
N GLU A 749 -5.33 -10.91 -21.51
CA GLU A 749 -5.67 -11.94 -22.49
C GLU A 749 -7.17 -11.97 -22.84
N GLN A 750 -8.05 -11.42 -22.00
CA GLN A 750 -9.50 -11.43 -22.20
C GLN A 750 -10.02 -10.35 -23.15
N VAL A 751 -9.16 -9.41 -23.58
CA VAL A 751 -9.52 -8.32 -24.51
C VAL A 751 -8.54 -8.26 -25.69
N SER A 752 -8.99 -7.74 -26.82
CA SER A 752 -8.19 -7.70 -28.05
C SER A 752 -6.86 -6.93 -27.91
N ASP A 753 -6.87 -5.78 -27.23
CA ASP A 753 -5.77 -4.80 -27.23
C ASP A 753 -5.86 -3.84 -26.02
N GLY A 754 -5.43 -4.32 -24.85
CA GLY A 754 -5.40 -3.57 -23.60
C GLY A 754 -4.33 -4.09 -22.64
N THR A 755 -4.03 -3.32 -21.59
CA THR A 755 -3.12 -3.73 -20.52
C THR A 755 -3.67 -3.32 -19.16
N ASN A 756 -3.46 -4.15 -18.14
CA ASN A 756 -3.92 -3.90 -16.78
C ASN A 756 -2.80 -3.45 -15.84
N LEU A 757 -3.19 -2.64 -14.85
CA LEU A 757 -2.48 -2.45 -13.59
C LEU A 757 -3.17 -3.36 -12.56
N VAL A 758 -2.53 -4.47 -12.18
CA VAL A 758 -3.15 -5.55 -11.39
C VAL A 758 -2.63 -5.51 -9.96
N TYR A 759 -3.56 -5.55 -9.00
CA TYR A 759 -3.33 -5.54 -7.56
C TYR A 759 -3.88 -6.84 -6.96
N GLN A 760 -3.02 -7.61 -6.28
CA GLN A 760 -3.38 -8.87 -5.61
C GLN A 760 -2.94 -8.78 -4.15
N LEU A 761 -3.87 -8.49 -3.25
CA LEU A 761 -3.58 -8.17 -1.85
C LEU A 761 -4.23 -9.20 -0.91
N LYS A 762 -3.43 -9.85 -0.07
CA LYS A 762 -3.93 -10.62 1.08
C LYS A 762 -4.22 -9.68 2.24
N LEU A 763 -5.48 -9.69 2.69
CA LEU A 763 -6.00 -8.87 3.77
C LEU A 763 -6.24 -9.73 5.02
N LEU A 764 -6.01 -9.16 6.20
CA LEU A 764 -6.32 -9.74 7.51
C LEU A 764 -7.15 -8.74 8.34
N SER A 765 -8.31 -9.15 8.85
CA SER A 765 -9.10 -8.34 9.79
C SER A 765 -8.51 -8.37 11.21
N ALA A 766 -8.82 -7.41 12.08
CA ALA A 766 -8.37 -7.45 13.49
C ALA A 766 -9.07 -8.56 14.29
N GLU A 767 -10.24 -8.94 13.80
CA GLU A 767 -11.04 -10.09 14.18
C GLU A 767 -10.42 -11.40 13.66
N GLY A 768 -9.40 -11.32 12.78
CA GLY A 768 -8.50 -12.40 12.35
C GLY A 768 -9.04 -13.28 11.22
N ASP A 769 -9.82 -12.69 10.31
CA ASP A 769 -10.35 -13.32 9.10
C ASP A 769 -9.49 -12.94 7.90
N GLU A 770 -9.33 -13.86 6.94
CA GLU A 770 -8.48 -13.65 5.76
C GLU A 770 -9.30 -13.48 4.49
N TYR A 771 -8.94 -12.46 3.70
CA TYR A 771 -9.56 -12.16 2.40
C TYR A 771 -8.49 -11.94 1.34
N LEU A 772 -8.87 -12.15 0.08
CA LEU A 772 -8.06 -11.82 -1.09
C LEU A 772 -8.76 -10.70 -1.87
N LEU A 773 -8.08 -9.57 -2.04
CA LEU A 773 -8.52 -8.46 -2.87
C LEU A 773 -7.81 -8.55 -4.23
N HIS A 774 -8.59 -8.75 -5.29
CA HIS A 774 -8.15 -8.70 -6.68
C HIS A 774 -8.67 -7.41 -7.32
N GLY A 775 -7.77 -6.43 -7.50
CA GLY A 775 -8.05 -5.16 -8.15
C GLY A 775 -7.40 -5.06 -9.51
N PHE A 776 -8.05 -4.40 -10.48
CA PHE A 776 -7.41 -4.06 -11.75
C PHE A 776 -7.84 -2.67 -12.27
N LYS A 777 -6.90 -1.98 -12.94
CA LYS A 777 -7.17 -0.76 -13.71
C LYS A 777 -6.86 -1.03 -15.18
N ASN A 778 -7.85 -0.90 -16.06
CA ASN A 778 -7.72 -1.16 -17.50
C ASN A 778 -7.21 0.08 -18.26
N VAL A 779 -6.14 -0.10 -19.03
CA VAL A 779 -5.51 0.87 -19.91
C VAL A 779 -5.63 0.39 -21.37
N ASP A 780 -6.56 0.96 -22.12
CA ASP A 780 -6.95 0.53 -23.47
C ASP A 780 -7.14 1.71 -24.47
N SER A 781 -7.53 1.37 -25.70
CA SER A 781 -7.76 2.32 -26.80
C SER A 781 -8.89 3.32 -26.57
N THR A 782 -9.83 3.07 -25.64
CA THR A 782 -10.98 3.96 -25.39
C THR A 782 -10.56 5.34 -24.87
N MET A 783 -9.34 5.42 -24.32
CA MET A 783 -8.63 6.62 -23.84
C MET A 783 -8.22 7.58 -24.96
N ALA A 784 -8.20 7.16 -26.23
CA ALA A 784 -7.57 7.88 -27.34
C ALA A 784 -7.97 9.37 -27.41
N PHE A 785 -6.96 10.24 -27.40
CA PHE A 785 -7.07 11.70 -27.39
C PHE A 785 -8.00 12.28 -26.31
N SER A 786 -8.12 11.63 -25.14
CA SER A 786 -9.09 12.01 -24.11
C SER A 786 -8.50 11.97 -22.70
N ALA A 787 -8.12 13.15 -22.19
CA ALA A 787 -7.55 13.31 -20.86
C ALA A 787 -8.49 12.79 -19.75
N VAL A 788 -9.80 13.05 -19.84
CA VAL A 788 -10.80 12.59 -18.87
C VAL A 788 -10.89 11.06 -18.80
N ARG A 789 -10.86 10.37 -19.96
CA ARG A 789 -10.85 8.90 -19.98
C ARG A 789 -9.51 8.31 -19.57
N THR A 790 -8.42 8.99 -19.92
CA THR A 790 -7.07 8.63 -19.48
C THR A 790 -6.95 8.69 -17.96
N TRP A 791 -7.49 9.74 -17.33
CA TRP A 791 -7.62 9.83 -15.88
C TRP A 791 -8.42 8.65 -15.32
N LYS A 792 -9.66 8.40 -15.81
CA LYS A 792 -10.45 7.24 -15.32
C LYS A 792 -9.67 5.93 -15.43
N ALA A 793 -9.02 5.67 -16.57
CA ALA A 793 -8.24 4.45 -16.81
C ALA A 793 -7.04 4.30 -15.85
N THR A 794 -6.30 5.37 -15.53
CA THR A 794 -5.14 5.29 -14.63
C THR A 794 -5.50 5.34 -13.14
N THR A 795 -6.66 5.89 -12.77
CA THR A 795 -7.04 6.09 -11.36
C THR A 795 -8.17 5.18 -10.85
N THR A 796 -8.91 4.47 -11.71
CA THR A 796 -10.05 3.63 -11.31
C THR A 796 -9.67 2.17 -11.14
N LEU A 797 -9.83 1.64 -9.93
CA LEU A 797 -9.60 0.24 -9.58
C LEU A 797 -10.93 -0.52 -9.48
N TYR A 798 -11.20 -1.37 -10.47
CA TYR A 798 -12.28 -2.36 -10.38
C TYR A 798 -11.85 -3.46 -9.43
N THR A 799 -12.61 -3.67 -8.36
CA THR A 799 -12.16 -4.40 -7.17
C THR A 799 -13.11 -5.55 -6.86
N THR A 800 -12.56 -6.76 -6.77
CA THR A 800 -13.25 -7.97 -6.28
C THR A 800 -12.60 -8.41 -4.97
N ILE A 801 -13.40 -8.85 -4.01
CA ILE A 801 -12.95 -9.43 -2.74
C ILE A 801 -13.50 -10.86 -2.64
N THR A 802 -12.64 -11.81 -2.29
CA THR A 802 -13.00 -13.21 -2.04
C THR A 802 -12.47 -13.68 -0.69
N HIS A 803 -12.99 -14.80 -0.19
CA HIS A 803 -12.28 -15.57 0.83
C HIS A 803 -11.06 -16.29 0.21
N THR A 804 -10.28 -16.98 1.04
CA THR A 804 -9.07 -17.70 0.65
C THR A 804 -9.33 -18.98 -0.15
N ASP A 805 -10.56 -19.48 -0.17
CA ASP A 805 -11.03 -20.57 -1.04
C ASP A 805 -11.48 -20.09 -2.43
N GLY A 806 -11.53 -18.77 -2.66
CA GLY A 806 -11.99 -18.14 -3.89
C GLY A 806 -13.49 -17.81 -3.94
N SER A 807 -14.27 -18.11 -2.89
CA SER A 807 -15.70 -17.74 -2.81
C SER A 807 -15.88 -16.22 -2.76
N LEU A 808 -16.89 -15.70 -3.47
CA LEU A 808 -17.09 -14.26 -3.68
C LEU A 808 -17.66 -13.59 -2.42
N VAL A 809 -16.99 -12.54 -1.95
CA VAL A 809 -17.40 -11.75 -0.78
C VAL A 809 -17.95 -10.38 -1.18
N GLY A 810 -17.42 -9.79 -2.25
CA GLY A 810 -17.90 -8.49 -2.70
C GLY A 810 -17.24 -7.93 -3.96
N ARG A 811 -17.84 -6.88 -4.52
CA ARG A 811 -17.35 -6.16 -5.71
C ARG A 811 -17.59 -4.66 -5.60
N GLY A 812 -16.79 -3.87 -6.30
CA GLY A 812 -17.04 -2.45 -6.47
C GLY A 812 -15.89 -1.71 -7.13
N ILE A 813 -15.80 -0.40 -6.85
CA ILE A 813 -14.86 0.50 -7.53
C ILE A 813 -14.27 1.48 -6.52
N LEU A 814 -12.94 1.57 -6.52
CA LEU A 814 -12.15 2.59 -5.82
C LEU A 814 -11.48 3.54 -6.84
N GLN A 815 -11.22 4.78 -6.47
CA GLN A 815 -10.62 5.80 -7.35
C GLN A 815 -9.60 6.68 -6.62
N ILE A 816 -8.46 6.98 -7.26
CA ILE A 816 -7.54 8.01 -6.75
C ILE A 816 -8.17 9.39 -6.95
N SER A 817 -8.28 10.17 -5.86
CA SER A 817 -8.72 11.58 -5.93
C SER A 817 -7.62 12.48 -6.54
N TRP A 818 -7.97 13.65 -7.08
CA TRP A 818 -6.95 14.59 -7.58
C TRP A 818 -5.99 15.07 -6.48
N ARG A 819 -6.46 15.18 -5.23
CA ARG A 819 -5.63 15.50 -4.06
C ARG A 819 -4.66 14.34 -3.79
N ASN A 820 -5.20 13.14 -3.61
CA ASN A 820 -4.43 11.93 -3.28
C ASN A 820 -3.35 11.66 -4.33
N PHE A 821 -3.58 11.97 -5.61
CA PHE A 821 -2.59 11.83 -6.69
C PHE A 821 -1.46 12.87 -6.62
N VAL A 822 -1.73 14.09 -6.16
CA VAL A 822 -0.70 15.12 -5.91
C VAL A 822 0.15 14.74 -4.68
N ASP A 823 -0.47 14.12 -3.68
CA ASP A 823 0.21 13.64 -2.47
C ASP A 823 0.97 12.32 -2.73
N GLU A 824 0.46 11.45 -3.61
CA GLU A 824 1.16 10.29 -4.19
C GLU A 824 2.47 10.74 -4.86
N ILE A 825 2.41 11.75 -5.75
CA ILE A 825 3.59 12.32 -6.41
C ILE A 825 4.62 12.85 -5.40
N GLN A 826 4.19 13.42 -4.28
CA GLN A 826 5.07 13.90 -3.21
C GLN A 826 5.68 12.77 -2.37
N SER A 827 5.03 11.61 -2.29
CA SER A 827 5.51 10.44 -1.53
C SER A 827 6.66 9.67 -2.21
N PHE A 828 6.96 9.97 -3.47
CA PHE A 828 7.96 9.23 -4.27
C PHE A 828 9.38 9.29 -3.68
N GLY A 829 10.00 8.11 -3.50
CA GLY A 829 11.37 7.98 -3.01
C GLY A 829 12.08 6.72 -3.53
N PRO A 830 13.39 6.56 -3.26
CA PRO A 830 14.09 5.30 -3.49
C PRO A 830 13.71 4.27 -2.40
N THR A 831 13.69 2.98 -2.75
CA THR A 831 13.38 1.89 -1.79
C THR A 831 14.42 1.69 -0.69
N ALA A 832 15.66 2.15 -0.91
CA ALA A 832 16.74 2.11 0.07
C ALA A 832 17.21 3.52 0.46
N ALA A 833 17.71 3.65 1.69
CA ALA A 833 18.21 4.89 2.32
C ALA A 833 19.52 5.41 1.69
N THR A 834 19.49 5.73 0.39
CA THR A 834 20.65 6.20 -0.38
C THR A 834 20.96 7.67 -0.06
N GLN A 835 22.22 7.96 0.27
CA GLN A 835 22.69 9.33 0.52
C GLN A 835 22.95 10.13 -0.78
N SER A 836 22.90 9.48 -1.95
CA SER A 836 23.10 10.14 -3.24
C SER A 836 21.86 10.93 -3.67
N LEU A 837 21.95 12.26 -3.62
CA LEU A 837 20.90 13.17 -4.08
C LEU A 837 20.47 12.89 -5.53
N HIS A 838 21.41 12.47 -6.40
CA HIS A 838 21.11 12.07 -7.77
C HIS A 838 20.17 10.86 -7.81
N ARG A 839 20.43 9.79 -7.03
CA ARG A 839 19.57 8.59 -7.02
C ARG A 839 18.16 8.90 -6.53
N LYS A 840 18.03 9.74 -5.49
CA LYS A 840 16.72 10.20 -4.95
C LYS A 840 15.82 10.83 -6.00
N ILE A 841 16.39 11.53 -6.99
CA ILE A 841 15.63 12.19 -8.06
C ILE A 841 15.51 11.27 -9.30
N SER A 842 16.58 10.56 -9.66
CA SER A 842 16.61 9.79 -10.91
C SER A 842 15.71 8.56 -10.91
N ALA A 843 15.52 7.89 -9.76
CA ALA A 843 14.67 6.71 -9.66
C ALA A 843 13.17 7.05 -9.92
N PRO A 844 12.52 7.93 -9.13
CA PRO A 844 11.17 8.40 -9.43
C PRO A 844 10.99 8.91 -10.87
N LEU A 845 11.93 9.72 -11.37
CA LEU A 845 11.84 10.29 -12.72
C LEU A 845 11.90 9.21 -13.83
N ARG A 846 12.60 8.09 -13.62
CA ARG A 846 12.59 6.97 -14.57
C ARG A 846 11.26 6.22 -14.55
N PHE A 847 10.69 5.95 -13.37
CA PHE A 847 9.39 5.29 -13.23
C PHE A 847 8.26 6.13 -13.85
N VAL A 848 8.19 7.43 -13.51
CA VAL A 848 7.18 8.34 -14.10
C VAL A 848 7.33 8.41 -15.62
N LYS A 849 8.54 8.42 -16.17
CA LYS A 849 8.78 8.35 -17.63
C LYS A 849 8.34 7.01 -18.24
N PHE A 850 8.54 5.89 -17.56
CA PHE A 850 8.06 4.58 -18.02
C PHE A 850 6.52 4.52 -18.05
N PHE A 851 5.87 4.90 -16.94
CA PHE A 851 4.42 4.94 -16.82
C PHE A 851 3.80 5.88 -17.86
N ALA A 852 4.31 7.11 -17.96
CA ALA A 852 3.86 8.08 -18.96
C ALA A 852 4.06 7.58 -20.40
N LYS A 853 5.16 6.87 -20.72
CA LYS A 853 5.40 6.29 -22.04
C LYS A 853 4.39 5.18 -22.38
N LYS A 854 4.07 4.31 -21.42
CA LYS A 854 3.06 3.24 -21.57
C LYS A 854 1.65 3.83 -21.76
N THR A 855 1.22 4.73 -20.88
CA THR A 855 -0.07 5.42 -20.96
C THR A 855 -0.22 6.28 -22.22
N ALA A 856 0.84 6.98 -22.65
CA ALA A 856 0.84 7.77 -23.88
C ALA A 856 0.66 6.93 -25.14
N ALA A 857 1.09 5.66 -25.15
CA ALA A 857 0.86 4.77 -26.28
C ALA A 857 -0.65 4.58 -26.54
N TYR A 858 -1.46 4.40 -25.49
CA TYR A 858 -2.91 4.27 -25.61
C TYR A 858 -3.62 5.62 -25.83
N PHE A 859 -3.17 6.70 -25.19
CA PHE A 859 -3.68 8.06 -25.50
C PHE A 859 -3.50 8.42 -26.98
N PHE A 860 -2.37 8.05 -27.57
CA PHE A 860 -2.07 8.21 -29.00
C PHE A 860 -2.26 6.90 -29.77
N SER A 861 -3.31 6.09 -29.49
CA SER A 861 -3.46 4.74 -30.08
C SER A 861 -3.21 4.65 -31.60
N PRO A 862 -3.76 5.54 -32.46
CA PRO A 862 -3.46 5.55 -33.90
C PRO A 862 -1.97 5.71 -34.25
N LEU A 863 -1.20 6.38 -33.38
CA LEU A 863 0.23 6.64 -33.54
C LEU A 863 1.12 5.55 -32.91
N ARG A 864 0.55 4.49 -32.30
CA ARG A 864 1.31 3.29 -31.88
C ARG A 864 1.99 2.61 -33.08
N PRO A 865 3.18 2.04 -32.92
CA PRO A 865 3.80 1.20 -33.96
C PRO A 865 2.82 0.13 -34.44
N LEU A 866 2.76 -0.07 -35.76
CA LEU A 866 1.87 -1.06 -36.37
C LEU A 866 2.19 -2.47 -35.90
N SER A 867 1.15 -3.23 -35.55
CA SER A 867 1.24 -4.66 -35.32
C SER A 867 1.07 -5.41 -36.65
N TYR A 868 1.97 -6.35 -36.88
CA TYR A 868 2.02 -7.21 -38.05
C TYR A 868 1.68 -8.66 -37.65
N PRO A 869 1.22 -9.52 -38.59
CA PRO A 869 0.95 -10.94 -38.38
C PRO A 869 1.95 -11.66 -37.47
N ASP A 870 1.47 -12.24 -36.36
CA ASP A 870 2.25 -13.20 -35.59
C ASP A 870 2.00 -14.64 -36.09
N ARG A 871 3.09 -15.39 -36.25
CA ARG A 871 3.14 -16.79 -36.70
C ARG A 871 3.36 -17.78 -35.56
N SER A 872 3.45 -17.31 -34.31
CA SER A 872 3.39 -18.17 -33.13
C SER A 872 2.01 -18.83 -32.97
N THR A 873 1.91 -19.84 -32.11
CA THR A 873 0.64 -20.46 -31.67
C THR A 873 0.30 -20.04 -30.24
N SER A 874 0.59 -18.79 -29.88
CA SER A 874 0.40 -18.28 -28.51
C SER A 874 -1.09 -18.15 -28.19
N GLY A 875 -1.52 -18.66 -27.03
CA GLY A 875 -2.93 -18.65 -26.64
C GLY A 875 -3.84 -19.56 -27.49
N TYR A 876 -3.29 -20.56 -28.17
CA TYR A 876 -4.06 -21.61 -28.84
C TYR A 876 -4.46 -22.66 -27.81
N PHE A 877 -5.74 -23.02 -27.79
CA PHE A 877 -6.24 -24.20 -27.09
C PHE A 877 -5.97 -25.45 -27.95
N GLN A 878 -5.80 -26.61 -27.31
CA GLN A 878 -5.78 -27.89 -28.02
C GLN A 878 -7.18 -28.19 -28.57
N LYS A 879 -7.28 -28.45 -29.87
CA LYS A 879 -8.54 -28.72 -30.59
C LYS A 879 -8.51 -30.07 -31.30
N THR A 880 -9.69 -30.67 -31.48
CA THR A 880 -9.85 -31.88 -32.29
C THR A 880 -9.62 -31.55 -33.77
N PRO A 881 -8.62 -32.17 -34.45
CA PRO A 881 -8.43 -31.99 -35.88
C PRO A 881 -9.59 -32.64 -36.66
N PRO A 882 -9.84 -32.23 -37.93
CA PRO A 882 -10.88 -32.84 -38.73
C PRO A 882 -10.59 -34.33 -38.98
N SER A 883 -11.56 -35.19 -38.64
CA SER A 883 -11.54 -36.64 -38.84
C SER A 883 -11.26 -37.03 -40.30
N LYS A 884 -11.71 -36.20 -41.25
CA LYS A 884 -11.55 -36.40 -42.69
C LYS A 884 -11.29 -35.07 -43.39
N THR A 885 -10.36 -35.04 -44.34
CA THR A 885 -10.22 -33.94 -45.31
C THR A 885 -10.31 -34.52 -46.71
N VAL A 886 -11.15 -33.96 -47.58
CA VAL A 886 -11.49 -34.47 -48.91
C VAL A 886 -11.34 -33.35 -49.93
N GLU A 887 -10.81 -33.65 -51.11
CA GLU A 887 -10.82 -32.71 -52.25
C GLU A 887 -12.18 -32.80 -52.98
N LEU A 888 -12.81 -31.64 -53.21
CA LEU A 888 -14.03 -31.51 -54.01
C LEU A 888 -13.68 -30.98 -55.39
N LEU A 889 -14.38 -31.48 -56.41
CA LEU A 889 -14.31 -30.99 -57.78
C LEU A 889 -15.65 -30.36 -58.17
N ALA A 890 -15.67 -29.07 -58.48
CA ALA A 890 -16.84 -28.35 -58.96
C ALA A 890 -17.11 -28.64 -60.45
N ASP A 891 -18.34 -28.41 -60.91
CA ASP A 891 -18.76 -28.61 -62.31
C ASP A 891 -17.84 -27.89 -63.33
N ASP A 892 -17.31 -26.73 -62.97
CA ASP A 892 -16.38 -25.93 -63.78
C ASP A 892 -14.89 -26.27 -63.55
N SER A 893 -14.63 -27.47 -63.05
CA SER A 893 -13.30 -28.06 -62.81
C SER A 893 -12.40 -27.34 -61.78
N VAL A 894 -12.97 -26.44 -60.97
CA VAL A 894 -12.29 -25.86 -59.81
C VAL A 894 -12.18 -26.89 -58.69
N ARG A 895 -10.99 -27.01 -58.07
CA ARG A 895 -10.75 -27.89 -56.91
C ARG A 895 -10.80 -27.09 -55.62
N THR A 896 -11.59 -27.57 -54.67
CA THR A 896 -11.75 -27.03 -53.32
C THR A 896 -11.56 -28.16 -52.29
N VAL A 897 -11.62 -27.86 -50.99
CA VAL A 897 -11.50 -28.88 -49.94
C VAL A 897 -12.69 -28.86 -49.00
N MET A 898 -13.08 -30.04 -48.52
CA MET A 898 -14.07 -30.26 -47.46
C MET A 898 -13.35 -30.86 -46.25
N LYS A 899 -13.56 -30.28 -45.07
CA LYS A 899 -13.17 -30.87 -43.79
C LYS A 899 -14.40 -31.40 -43.08
N VAL A 900 -14.26 -32.53 -42.39
CA VAL A 900 -15.34 -33.21 -41.65
C VAL A 900 -14.85 -33.48 -40.23
N TRP A 901 -15.69 -33.15 -39.25
CA TRP A 901 -15.53 -33.54 -37.86
C TRP A 901 -16.70 -34.43 -37.45
N GLU A 902 -16.38 -35.51 -36.75
CA GLU A 902 -17.35 -36.41 -36.15
C GLU A 902 -17.37 -36.20 -34.62
N PRO A 903 -18.49 -36.50 -33.93
CA PRO A 903 -18.54 -36.52 -32.47
C PRO A 903 -17.49 -37.46 -31.85
N ALA A 904 -17.20 -37.26 -30.56
CA ALA A 904 -16.36 -38.21 -29.83
C ALA A 904 -17.08 -39.58 -29.69
N PRO A 905 -16.35 -40.72 -29.63
CA PRO A 905 -16.96 -42.06 -29.70
C PRO A 905 -17.95 -42.42 -28.58
N ASP A 906 -17.94 -41.65 -27.50
CA ASP A 906 -18.79 -41.73 -26.31
C ASP A 906 -19.99 -40.75 -26.34
N THR A 907 -20.02 -39.82 -27.31
CA THR A 907 -21.07 -38.81 -27.46
C THR A 907 -22.25 -39.39 -28.28
N PRO A 908 -23.50 -39.36 -27.78
CA PRO A 908 -24.68 -39.80 -28.55
C PRO A 908 -24.84 -39.00 -29.85
N THR A 909 -24.81 -39.68 -31.00
CA THR A 909 -24.81 -39.02 -32.32
C THR A 909 -26.21 -38.62 -32.79
N HIS A 910 -26.38 -37.37 -33.24
CA HIS A 910 -27.56 -36.93 -33.97
C HIS A 910 -27.59 -37.53 -35.39
N GLU A 911 -28.78 -37.87 -35.88
CA GLU A 911 -28.97 -38.46 -37.22
C GLU A 911 -28.94 -37.43 -38.37
N MET A 912 -29.00 -36.13 -38.04
CA MET A 912 -28.94 -35.02 -38.98
C MET A 912 -27.56 -34.33 -38.92
N PRO A 913 -26.83 -34.22 -40.04
CA PRO A 913 -25.56 -33.49 -40.09
C PRO A 913 -25.77 -32.00 -40.33
N ILE A 914 -24.73 -31.20 -40.03
CA ILE A 914 -24.70 -29.76 -40.27
C ILE A 914 -23.56 -29.40 -41.24
N LEU A 915 -23.91 -28.69 -42.32
CA LEU A 915 -22.97 -28.13 -43.29
C LEU A 915 -22.76 -26.63 -43.00
N PHE A 916 -21.59 -26.27 -42.49
CA PHE A 916 -21.18 -24.90 -42.22
C PHE A 916 -20.45 -24.32 -43.44
N ILE A 917 -21.05 -23.36 -44.15
CA ILE A 917 -20.50 -22.75 -45.37
C ILE A 917 -19.88 -21.38 -45.03
N PRO A 918 -18.53 -21.25 -45.08
CA PRO A 918 -17.83 -20.03 -44.69
C PRO A 918 -17.95 -18.90 -45.74
N GLY A 919 -17.56 -17.69 -45.33
CA GLY A 919 -17.63 -16.47 -46.14
C GLY A 919 -16.44 -16.28 -47.10
N ALA A 920 -16.36 -15.07 -47.67
CA ALA A 920 -15.18 -14.65 -48.44
C ALA A 920 -13.99 -14.41 -47.53
N SER A 921 -12.79 -14.72 -48.03
CA SER A 921 -11.51 -14.51 -47.33
C SER A 921 -11.35 -15.29 -46.01
N VAL A 922 -12.20 -16.28 -45.72
CA VAL A 922 -12.09 -17.20 -44.58
C VAL A 922 -12.08 -18.67 -45.05
N ASP A 923 -11.63 -19.58 -44.20
CA ASP A 923 -11.79 -21.03 -44.36
C ASP A 923 -12.63 -21.60 -43.21
N ASP A 924 -12.41 -22.85 -42.82
CA ASP A 924 -13.07 -23.48 -41.67
C ASP A 924 -12.77 -22.83 -40.32
N GLN A 925 -11.66 -22.10 -40.17
CA GLN A 925 -11.24 -21.53 -38.88
C GLN A 925 -12.15 -20.41 -38.36
N ILE A 926 -13.11 -19.92 -39.16
CA ILE A 926 -14.22 -19.09 -38.65
C ILE A 926 -15.14 -19.88 -37.69
N PHE A 927 -15.24 -21.20 -37.87
CA PHE A 927 -16.05 -22.12 -37.07
C PHE A 927 -15.18 -23.01 -36.16
N SER A 928 -13.99 -23.43 -36.60
CA SER A 928 -13.04 -24.31 -35.89
C SER A 928 -11.93 -23.56 -35.12
N LEU A 929 -12.18 -22.29 -34.77
CA LEU A 929 -11.18 -21.35 -34.24
C LEU A 929 -10.39 -21.92 -33.03
N PRO A 930 -9.04 -21.96 -33.07
CA PRO A 930 -8.24 -22.53 -31.98
C PRO A 930 -7.96 -21.56 -30.82
N THR A 931 -8.21 -20.26 -30.98
CA THR A 931 -7.89 -19.21 -29.99
C THR A 931 -9.00 -18.92 -28.97
N ILE A 932 -10.11 -19.67 -28.99
CA ILE A 932 -11.22 -19.58 -28.01
C ILE A 932 -11.49 -20.94 -27.39
N GLN A 933 -11.98 -20.97 -26.14
CA GLN A 933 -12.14 -22.22 -25.37
C GLN A 933 -13.15 -23.18 -26.03
N THR A 934 -14.28 -22.66 -26.52
CA THR A 934 -15.32 -23.41 -27.23
C THR A 934 -15.66 -22.68 -28.53
N ASN A 935 -15.31 -23.26 -29.68
CA ASN A 935 -15.70 -22.77 -31.00
C ASN A 935 -16.98 -23.46 -31.50
N THR A 936 -17.44 -23.10 -32.70
CA THR A 936 -18.69 -23.64 -33.26
C THR A 936 -18.61 -25.14 -33.52
N ILE A 937 -17.46 -25.64 -34.00
CA ILE A 937 -17.27 -27.07 -34.23
C ILE A 937 -17.29 -27.84 -32.91
N ASP A 938 -16.52 -27.39 -31.91
CA ASP A 938 -16.49 -28.03 -30.57
C ASP A 938 -17.90 -28.10 -29.95
N TYR A 939 -18.68 -27.02 -30.09
CA TYR A 939 -20.03 -26.92 -29.54
C TYR A 939 -21.00 -27.92 -30.19
N PHE A 940 -21.02 -28.00 -31.52
CA PHE A 940 -21.97 -28.89 -32.21
C PHE A 940 -21.51 -30.35 -32.21
N THR A 941 -20.21 -30.67 -32.28
CA THR A 941 -19.74 -32.07 -32.17
C THR A 941 -19.85 -32.60 -30.74
N GLY A 942 -19.65 -31.77 -29.71
CA GLY A 942 -19.92 -32.11 -28.31
C GLY A 942 -21.41 -32.31 -27.99
N LEU A 943 -22.30 -31.81 -28.86
CA LEU A 943 -23.74 -32.11 -28.84
C LEU A 943 -24.13 -33.28 -29.76
N GLY A 944 -23.16 -34.00 -30.34
CA GLY A 944 -23.42 -35.18 -31.14
C GLY A 944 -23.68 -34.93 -32.64
N TYR A 945 -23.59 -33.70 -33.13
CA TYR A 945 -23.76 -33.41 -34.56
C TYR A 945 -22.48 -33.69 -35.35
N LYS A 946 -22.61 -34.27 -36.54
CA LYS A 946 -21.52 -34.39 -37.52
C LYS A 946 -21.42 -33.11 -38.35
N CYS A 947 -20.23 -32.53 -38.40
CA CYS A 947 -20.00 -31.18 -38.93
C CYS A 947 -19.14 -31.20 -40.20
N TYR A 948 -19.65 -30.59 -41.27
CA TYR A 948 -19.00 -30.47 -42.58
C TYR A 948 -18.65 -29.01 -42.87
N VAL A 949 -17.45 -28.71 -43.37
CA VAL A 949 -16.98 -27.34 -43.65
C VAL A 949 -16.17 -27.27 -44.96
N PRO A 950 -16.66 -26.63 -46.04
CA PRO A 950 -15.96 -26.51 -47.31
C PRO A 950 -15.25 -25.16 -47.48
N THR A 951 -14.01 -25.17 -47.96
CA THR A 951 -13.27 -23.95 -48.34
C THR A 951 -13.62 -23.57 -49.78
N LEU A 952 -14.61 -22.68 -49.95
CA LEU A 952 -15.05 -22.18 -51.26
C LEU A 952 -13.91 -21.45 -52.02
N ARG A 953 -14.04 -21.31 -53.35
CA ARG A 953 -13.03 -20.70 -54.23
C ARG A 953 -12.62 -19.27 -53.90
N PHE A 954 -13.37 -18.57 -53.04
CA PHE A 954 -13.09 -17.21 -52.57
C PHE A 954 -12.58 -17.14 -51.11
N GLY A 955 -12.37 -18.29 -50.47
CA GLY A 955 -11.83 -18.41 -49.11
C GLY A 955 -10.30 -18.29 -49.05
N VAL A 956 -9.69 -18.88 -48.02
CA VAL A 956 -8.21 -18.91 -47.87
C VAL A 956 -7.61 -20.02 -48.75
N SER A 957 -7.49 -19.76 -50.06
CA SER A 957 -6.95 -20.71 -51.04
C SER A 957 -6.17 -20.04 -52.17
N GLN A 958 -5.51 -20.84 -53.04
CA GLN A 958 -4.90 -20.30 -54.27
C GLN A 958 -5.95 -19.88 -55.31
N GLU A 959 -7.12 -20.54 -55.33
CA GLU A 959 -8.22 -20.25 -56.24
C GLU A 959 -8.76 -18.83 -56.08
N ALA A 960 -8.76 -18.31 -54.85
CA ALA A 960 -9.20 -16.94 -54.55
C ALA A 960 -8.41 -15.87 -55.32
N ARG A 961 -7.18 -16.18 -55.75
CA ARG A 961 -6.33 -15.27 -56.53
C ARG A 961 -6.65 -15.25 -58.03
N LYS A 962 -7.45 -16.20 -58.55
CA LYS A 962 -7.82 -16.29 -59.97
C LYS A 962 -8.94 -15.34 -60.38
N GLY A 963 -9.69 -14.80 -59.42
CA GLY A 963 -10.60 -13.69 -59.65
C GLY A 963 -12.02 -14.03 -60.12
N TYR A 964 -12.50 -15.22 -59.75
CA TYR A 964 -13.91 -15.62 -59.75
C TYR A 964 -14.82 -14.62 -59.03
N THR A 965 -16.14 -14.78 -59.17
CA THR A 965 -17.17 -13.97 -58.52
C THR A 965 -17.93 -14.73 -57.41
N ALA A 966 -18.87 -14.06 -56.74
CA ALA A 966 -19.80 -14.71 -55.82
C ALA A 966 -20.74 -15.70 -56.55
N TYR A 967 -21.08 -15.39 -57.80
CA TYR A 967 -21.96 -16.22 -58.63
C TYR A 967 -21.27 -17.51 -59.09
N ASP A 968 -19.96 -17.49 -59.35
CA ASP A 968 -19.21 -18.69 -59.76
C ASP A 968 -19.14 -19.74 -58.65
N ALA A 969 -19.02 -19.30 -57.39
CA ALA A 969 -18.91 -20.16 -56.21
C ALA A 969 -20.16 -21.02 -55.92
N ARG A 970 -21.29 -20.79 -56.61
CA ARG A 970 -22.47 -21.67 -56.53
C ARG A 970 -22.16 -23.11 -56.94
N PHE A 971 -21.16 -23.33 -57.80
CA PHE A 971 -20.68 -24.67 -58.15
C PHE A 971 -19.89 -25.35 -57.02
N ASP A 972 -19.19 -24.58 -56.18
CA ASP A 972 -18.52 -25.12 -54.98
C ASP A 972 -19.57 -25.53 -53.92
N VAL A 973 -20.60 -24.69 -53.74
CA VAL A 973 -21.74 -24.99 -52.85
C VAL A 973 -22.46 -26.26 -53.30
N LYS A 974 -22.70 -26.41 -54.61
CA LYS A 974 -23.25 -27.65 -55.19
C LYS A 974 -22.37 -28.86 -54.88
N ALA A 975 -21.07 -28.80 -55.19
CA ALA A 975 -20.15 -29.92 -54.95
C ALA A 975 -20.06 -30.30 -53.45
N ALA A 976 -20.09 -29.32 -52.56
CA ALA A 976 -20.13 -29.54 -51.11
C ALA A 976 -21.42 -30.23 -50.66
N MET A 977 -22.58 -29.80 -51.15
CA MET A 977 -23.87 -30.41 -50.83
C MET A 977 -24.06 -31.80 -51.47
N GLU A 978 -23.57 -32.01 -52.69
CA GLU A 978 -23.56 -33.32 -53.34
C GLU A 978 -22.66 -34.31 -52.59
N PHE A 979 -21.51 -33.87 -52.07
CA PHE A 979 -20.65 -34.69 -51.21
C PHE A 979 -21.35 -35.09 -49.90
N VAL A 980 -21.95 -34.14 -49.18
CA VAL A 980 -22.72 -34.44 -47.94
C VAL A 980 -23.85 -35.42 -48.24
N ARG A 981 -24.62 -35.23 -49.33
CA ARG A 981 -25.68 -36.18 -49.72
C ARG A 981 -25.16 -37.58 -50.05
N GLN A 982 -23.94 -37.71 -50.61
CA GLN A 982 -23.36 -39.01 -50.93
C GLN A 982 -22.90 -39.74 -49.67
N GLU A 983 -22.21 -39.06 -48.75
CA GLU A 983 -21.77 -39.67 -47.49
C GLU A 983 -22.98 -40.03 -46.59
N GLU A 984 -23.98 -39.13 -46.52
CA GLU A 984 -25.15 -39.23 -45.64
C GLU A 984 -26.35 -39.91 -46.34
N ARG A 985 -26.11 -40.73 -47.35
CA ARG A 985 -27.08 -41.64 -47.98
C ARG A 985 -28.37 -40.96 -48.47
N ASN A 986 -28.25 -39.73 -48.99
CA ASN A 986 -29.33 -38.85 -49.46
C ASN A 986 -30.32 -38.37 -48.37
N ARG A 987 -29.92 -38.40 -47.09
CA ARG A 987 -30.65 -37.69 -46.03
C ARG A 987 -30.64 -36.18 -46.26
N GLN A 988 -31.65 -35.50 -45.73
CA GLN A 988 -31.60 -34.04 -45.56
C GLN A 988 -30.62 -33.68 -44.43
N PHE A 989 -30.03 -32.51 -44.54
CA PHE A 989 -29.06 -31.95 -43.59
C PHE A 989 -29.33 -30.46 -43.41
N TYR A 990 -28.83 -29.90 -42.32
CA TYR A 990 -28.99 -28.48 -42.01
C TYR A 990 -27.82 -27.65 -42.55
N VAL A 991 -28.06 -26.41 -42.98
CA VAL A 991 -27.01 -25.52 -43.53
C VAL A 991 -26.83 -24.27 -42.69
N VAL A 992 -25.61 -24.01 -42.23
CA VAL A 992 -25.23 -22.73 -41.61
C VAL A 992 -24.33 -21.98 -42.58
N CYS A 993 -24.84 -20.99 -43.30
CA CYS A 993 -24.08 -20.27 -44.33
C CYS A 993 -23.82 -18.81 -43.93
N HIS A 994 -22.56 -18.36 -44.08
CA HIS A 994 -22.12 -17.06 -43.59
C HIS A 994 -21.64 -16.12 -44.70
N CYS A 995 -22.07 -14.85 -44.63
CA CYS A 995 -21.59 -13.77 -45.50
C CYS A 995 -21.69 -14.13 -47.00
N LEU A 996 -20.58 -14.12 -47.74
CA LEU A 996 -20.56 -14.48 -49.16
C LEU A 996 -20.87 -15.96 -49.42
N GLY A 997 -20.68 -16.85 -48.44
CA GLY A 997 -21.18 -18.22 -48.50
C GLY A 997 -22.71 -18.29 -48.44
N SER A 998 -23.35 -17.38 -47.69
CA SER A 998 -24.81 -17.21 -47.66
C SER A 998 -25.34 -16.69 -49.00
N ILE A 999 -24.67 -15.68 -49.58
CA ILE A 999 -25.00 -15.16 -50.92
C ILE A 999 -24.81 -16.24 -51.99
N ALA A 1000 -23.69 -16.96 -52.00
CA ALA A 1000 -23.44 -18.04 -52.97
C ALA A 1000 -24.44 -19.21 -52.83
N THR A 1001 -24.88 -19.52 -51.61
CA THR A 1001 -25.92 -20.54 -51.35
C THR A 1001 -27.29 -20.06 -51.82
N GLY A 1002 -27.65 -18.79 -51.55
CA GLY A 1002 -28.85 -18.15 -52.09
C GLY A 1002 -28.86 -18.15 -53.63
N MET A 1003 -27.73 -17.83 -54.26
CA MET A 1003 -27.55 -17.91 -55.72
C MET A 1003 -27.68 -19.35 -56.24
N ALA A 1004 -27.15 -20.35 -55.54
CA ALA A 1004 -27.27 -21.76 -55.93
C ALA A 1004 -28.73 -22.24 -55.90
N LEU A 1005 -29.48 -21.89 -54.86
CA LEU A 1005 -30.90 -22.21 -54.70
C LEU A 1005 -31.78 -21.45 -55.69
N LEU A 1006 -31.63 -20.12 -55.78
CA LEU A 1006 -32.40 -19.27 -56.69
C LEU A 1006 -32.22 -19.68 -58.15
N THR A 1007 -31.03 -20.12 -58.57
CA THR A 1007 -30.79 -20.60 -59.95
C THR A 1007 -31.19 -22.05 -60.19
N GLY A 1008 -31.54 -22.82 -59.14
CA GLY A 1008 -31.74 -24.27 -59.25
C GLY A 1008 -30.44 -25.06 -59.51
N THR A 1009 -29.27 -24.47 -59.24
CA THR A 1009 -27.99 -25.20 -59.22
C THR A 1009 -27.96 -26.21 -58.06
N VAL A 1010 -28.70 -25.92 -57.00
CA VAL A 1010 -29.01 -26.79 -55.85
C VAL A 1010 -30.52 -26.78 -55.65
N GLU A 1011 -31.13 -27.91 -55.28
CA GLU A 1011 -32.56 -27.95 -54.92
C GLU A 1011 -32.75 -27.77 -53.42
N SER A 1012 -33.71 -26.92 -53.02
CA SER A 1012 -34.11 -26.71 -51.62
C SER A 1012 -34.48 -28.00 -50.88
N LYS A 1013 -35.09 -28.97 -51.57
CA LYS A 1013 -35.48 -30.28 -51.01
C LYS A 1013 -34.29 -31.12 -50.47
N TRP A 1014 -33.04 -30.75 -50.78
CA TRP A 1014 -31.85 -31.42 -50.26
C TRP A 1014 -31.57 -31.10 -48.79
N ILE A 1015 -32.15 -30.00 -48.27
CA ILE A 1015 -31.88 -29.46 -46.95
C ILE A 1015 -33.19 -29.29 -46.16
N CYS A 1016 -33.15 -29.52 -44.85
CA CYS A 1016 -34.32 -29.43 -43.97
C CYS A 1016 -34.57 -28.00 -43.44
N GLY A 1017 -33.52 -27.17 -43.46
CA GLY A 1017 -33.54 -25.78 -42.99
C GLY A 1017 -32.13 -25.18 -43.04
N MET A 1018 -32.05 -23.85 -42.88
CA MET A 1018 -30.77 -23.14 -42.90
C MET A 1018 -30.71 -21.88 -42.03
N THR A 1019 -29.51 -21.54 -41.55
CA THR A 1019 -29.19 -20.25 -40.92
C THR A 1019 -28.41 -19.37 -41.90
N CYS A 1020 -29.04 -18.29 -42.37
CA CYS A 1020 -28.44 -17.26 -43.22
C CYS A 1020 -27.77 -16.18 -42.35
N SER A 1021 -26.44 -16.22 -42.24
CA SER A 1021 -25.68 -15.31 -41.37
C SER A 1021 -25.19 -14.05 -42.10
N GLN A 1022 -25.55 -12.90 -41.52
CA GLN A 1022 -25.27 -11.50 -41.86
C GLN A 1022 -25.88 -10.93 -43.15
N VAL A 1023 -26.19 -11.77 -44.15
CA VAL A 1023 -26.72 -11.36 -45.46
C VAL A 1023 -27.32 -12.59 -46.16
N PHE A 1024 -28.19 -12.40 -47.15
CA PHE A 1024 -28.71 -13.48 -48.01
C PHE A 1024 -28.94 -12.98 -49.44
N THR A 1025 -30.15 -12.57 -49.79
CA THR A 1025 -30.53 -12.13 -51.14
C THR A 1025 -30.42 -10.62 -51.34
N HIS A 1026 -30.63 -9.82 -50.29
CA HIS A 1026 -30.44 -8.36 -50.30
C HIS A 1026 -29.10 -7.99 -49.66
N LEU A 1027 -28.31 -7.13 -50.32
CA LEU A 1027 -26.92 -6.80 -49.98
C LEU A 1027 -26.75 -5.31 -49.60
N ARG A 1028 -27.54 -4.82 -48.64
CA ARG A 1028 -27.44 -3.42 -48.19
C ARG A 1028 -26.16 -3.19 -47.38
N PHE A 1029 -25.23 -2.44 -47.95
CA PHE A 1029 -24.01 -2.03 -47.26
C PHE A 1029 -24.26 -1.04 -46.12
N GLY A 1030 -23.49 -1.18 -45.02
CA GLY A 1030 -23.41 -0.15 -43.98
C GLY A 1030 -22.81 1.16 -44.52
N GLU A 1031 -23.10 2.30 -43.90
CA GLU A 1031 -22.90 3.64 -44.48
C GLU A 1031 -21.49 3.91 -45.07
N ILE A 1032 -20.41 3.49 -44.39
CA ILE A 1032 -19.04 3.68 -44.93
C ILE A 1032 -18.79 2.81 -46.18
N ASN A 1033 -19.32 1.59 -46.22
CA ASN A 1033 -19.26 0.72 -47.40
C ASN A 1033 -20.14 1.25 -48.54
N LYS A 1034 -21.34 1.72 -48.23
CA LYS A 1034 -22.29 2.38 -49.15
C LYS A 1034 -21.73 3.65 -49.78
N ILE A 1035 -20.85 4.38 -49.08
CA ILE A 1035 -20.07 5.49 -49.66
C ILE A 1035 -18.97 4.95 -50.58
N LYS A 1036 -18.17 3.98 -50.13
CA LYS A 1036 -17.09 3.36 -50.95
C LYS A 1036 -17.62 2.74 -52.24
N SER A 1037 -18.77 2.07 -52.21
CA SER A 1037 -19.31 1.30 -53.33
C SER A 1037 -19.89 2.17 -54.47
N ARG A 1038 -20.13 3.46 -54.24
CA ARG A 1038 -20.64 4.42 -55.25
C ARG A 1038 -19.70 4.58 -56.45
N THR A 1039 -18.41 4.26 -56.32
CA THR A 1039 -17.45 4.34 -57.42
C THR A 1039 -16.47 3.18 -57.38
N GLN A 1040 -16.09 2.64 -58.53
CA GLN A 1040 -15.03 1.63 -58.63
C GLN A 1040 -13.62 2.24 -58.63
N ALA A 1041 -13.50 3.57 -58.49
CA ALA A 1041 -12.24 4.30 -58.61
C ALA A 1041 -11.14 3.75 -57.67
N LEU A 1042 -11.48 3.44 -56.41
CA LEU A 1042 -10.54 2.85 -55.45
C LEU A 1042 -9.98 1.50 -55.92
N GLN A 1043 -10.82 0.66 -56.54
CA GLN A 1043 -10.44 -0.67 -57.04
C GLN A 1043 -9.56 -0.55 -58.29
N VAL A 1044 -9.91 0.34 -59.22
CA VAL A 1044 -9.14 0.61 -60.45
C VAL A 1044 -7.76 1.19 -60.09
N VAL A 1045 -7.70 2.19 -59.20
CA VAL A 1045 -6.43 2.81 -58.76
C VAL A 1045 -5.57 1.78 -58.02
N TYR A 1046 -6.12 1.00 -57.09
CA TYR A 1046 -5.34 -0.04 -56.42
C TYR A 1046 -4.81 -1.09 -57.41
N LYS A 1047 -5.65 -1.56 -58.34
CA LYS A 1047 -5.28 -2.53 -59.37
C LYS A 1047 -4.16 -2.03 -60.28
N ALA A 1048 -4.09 -0.73 -60.56
CA ALA A 1048 -3.03 -0.11 -61.34
C ALA A 1048 -1.68 0.00 -60.58
N PHE A 1049 -1.68 0.27 -59.27
CA PHE A 1049 -0.45 0.49 -58.50
C PHE A 1049 0.06 -0.75 -57.71
N ALA A 1050 -0.82 -1.71 -57.40
CA ALA A 1050 -0.52 -2.87 -56.55
C ALA A 1050 -0.95 -4.22 -57.14
N GLY A 1051 -1.60 -4.24 -58.31
CA GLY A 1051 -2.07 -5.46 -58.95
C GLY A 1051 -3.45 -5.94 -58.46
N PRO A 1052 -3.94 -7.07 -58.98
CA PRO A 1052 -5.34 -7.45 -58.87
C PRO A 1052 -5.73 -8.15 -57.55
N TRP A 1053 -4.76 -8.41 -56.66
CA TRP A 1053 -4.99 -9.01 -55.34
C TRP A 1053 -4.69 -7.99 -54.24
N PHE A 1054 -5.63 -7.81 -53.32
CA PHE A 1054 -5.44 -7.03 -52.10
C PHE A 1054 -5.17 -7.99 -50.93
N PRO A 1055 -3.94 -8.07 -50.41
CA PRO A 1055 -3.68 -8.79 -49.15
C PRO A 1055 -4.22 -7.98 -47.98
N THR A 1056 -4.95 -8.62 -47.08
CA THR A 1056 -5.40 -8.03 -45.80
C THR A 1056 -4.32 -8.08 -44.73
N ASP A 1057 -3.33 -8.97 -44.90
CA ASP A 1057 -2.07 -8.97 -44.18
C ASP A 1057 -1.07 -7.97 -44.79
N SER A 1058 -0.01 -7.66 -44.03
CA SER A 1058 1.17 -6.90 -44.49
C SER A 1058 2.38 -7.29 -43.64
N SER A 1059 3.55 -6.73 -43.92
CA SER A 1059 4.82 -7.04 -43.26
C SER A 1059 5.75 -5.81 -43.23
N PRO A 1060 6.73 -5.74 -42.32
CA PRO A 1060 7.74 -4.69 -42.33
C PRO A 1060 8.57 -4.63 -43.63
N THR A 1061 8.64 -5.75 -44.36
CA THR A 1061 9.33 -5.93 -45.65
C THR A 1061 8.43 -5.70 -46.87
N SER A 1062 7.16 -5.33 -46.69
CA SER A 1062 6.23 -4.99 -47.78
C SER A 1062 6.76 -3.84 -48.67
N SER A 1063 6.26 -3.76 -49.91
CA SER A 1063 6.65 -2.70 -50.85
C SER A 1063 6.36 -1.29 -50.30
N LEU A 1064 7.05 -0.27 -50.80
CA LEU A 1064 6.90 1.11 -50.31
C LEU A 1064 5.45 1.62 -50.41
N PHE A 1065 4.73 1.25 -51.48
CA PHE A 1065 3.31 1.57 -51.65
C PHE A 1065 2.44 0.90 -50.59
N GLN A 1066 2.63 -0.40 -50.32
CA GLN A 1066 1.87 -1.11 -49.30
C GLN A 1066 2.13 -0.52 -47.90
N ARG A 1067 3.39 -0.20 -47.57
CA ARG A 1067 3.74 0.47 -46.31
C ARG A 1067 3.16 1.89 -46.21
N LEU A 1068 3.03 2.63 -47.31
CA LEU A 1068 2.33 3.91 -47.33
C LEU A 1068 0.82 3.74 -47.05
N VAL A 1069 0.18 2.75 -47.67
CA VAL A 1069 -1.23 2.39 -47.37
C VAL A 1069 -1.39 2.03 -45.89
N ASP A 1070 -0.51 1.18 -45.35
CA ASP A 1070 -0.52 0.80 -43.93
C ASP A 1070 -0.40 2.01 -42.99
N GLN A 1071 0.40 3.02 -43.35
CA GLN A 1071 0.51 4.27 -42.57
C GLN A 1071 -0.74 5.15 -42.66
N LEU A 1072 -1.38 5.25 -43.83
CA LEU A 1072 -2.59 6.04 -44.03
C LEU A 1072 -3.80 5.44 -43.31
N LEU A 1073 -3.94 4.11 -43.30
CA LEU A 1073 -5.09 3.43 -42.69
C LEU A 1073 -5.14 3.49 -41.16
N ARG A 1074 -4.05 3.91 -40.50
CA ARG A 1074 -4.02 4.22 -39.06
C ARG A 1074 -5.01 5.31 -38.67
N LEU A 1075 -5.41 6.15 -39.62
CA LEU A 1075 -6.37 7.24 -39.44
C LEU A 1075 -7.74 6.93 -40.08
N TYR A 1076 -8.00 5.68 -40.50
CA TYR A 1076 -9.26 5.28 -41.10
C TYR A 1076 -10.40 5.28 -40.06
N PRO A 1077 -11.60 5.82 -40.37
CA PRO A 1077 -12.70 5.87 -39.42
C PRO A 1077 -13.31 4.48 -39.17
N VAL A 1078 -13.00 3.90 -38.01
CA VAL A 1078 -13.50 2.59 -37.54
C VAL A 1078 -14.72 2.68 -36.59
N GLY A 1079 -15.28 3.87 -36.40
CA GLY A 1079 -16.44 4.10 -35.53
C GLY A 1079 -16.05 4.59 -34.13
N THR A 1080 -16.19 3.75 -33.10
CA THR A 1080 -15.92 4.14 -31.71
C THR A 1080 -14.41 4.09 -31.38
N ARG A 1081 -13.99 4.78 -30.31
CA ARG A 1081 -12.58 4.73 -29.85
C ARG A 1081 -12.13 3.34 -29.41
N GLY A 1082 -13.03 2.47 -28.94
CA GLY A 1082 -12.70 1.10 -28.57
C GLY A 1082 -12.24 0.25 -29.76
N GLU A 1083 -12.61 0.63 -30.98
CA GLU A 1083 -12.21 -0.05 -32.21
C GLU A 1083 -10.82 0.38 -32.73
N LEU A 1084 -10.13 1.31 -32.04
CA LEU A 1084 -8.81 1.80 -32.42
C LEU A 1084 -7.69 0.89 -31.91
N CYS A 1085 -7.30 -0.10 -32.70
CA CYS A 1085 -6.11 -0.90 -32.47
C CYS A 1085 -4.96 -0.51 -33.42
N ASN A 1086 -3.78 -1.13 -33.24
CA ASN A 1086 -2.63 -0.98 -34.15
C ASN A 1086 -2.49 -2.14 -35.17
N SER A 1087 -3.46 -3.05 -35.25
CA SER A 1087 -3.39 -4.23 -36.14
C SER A 1087 -3.57 -3.86 -37.62
N THR A 1088 -2.55 -4.17 -38.42
CA THR A 1088 -2.60 -4.00 -39.89
C THR A 1088 -3.76 -4.80 -40.53
N VAL A 1089 -4.11 -5.97 -39.99
CA VAL A 1089 -5.23 -6.79 -40.50
C VAL A 1089 -6.57 -6.09 -40.24
N CYS A 1090 -6.78 -5.53 -39.05
CA CYS A 1090 -7.96 -4.73 -38.73
C CYS A 1090 -8.10 -3.50 -39.63
N HIS A 1091 -6.99 -2.79 -39.88
CA HIS A 1091 -6.96 -1.58 -40.73
C HIS A 1091 -7.29 -1.91 -42.19
N ARG A 1092 -6.60 -2.92 -42.76
CA ARG A 1092 -6.73 -3.32 -44.17
C ARG A 1092 -8.05 -4.02 -44.45
N GLY A 1093 -8.54 -4.84 -43.52
CA GLY A 1093 -9.89 -5.40 -43.54
C GLY A 1093 -10.97 -4.31 -43.52
N SER A 1094 -10.83 -3.31 -42.64
CA SER A 1094 -11.78 -2.19 -42.53
C SER A 1094 -11.86 -1.33 -43.79
N LEU A 1095 -10.74 -1.11 -44.49
CA LEU A 1095 -10.74 -0.42 -45.79
C LEU A 1095 -11.59 -1.16 -46.82
N VAL A 1096 -11.40 -2.48 -46.95
CA VAL A 1096 -12.03 -3.29 -48.00
C VAL A 1096 -13.47 -3.64 -47.65
N PHE A 1097 -13.67 -4.33 -46.53
CA PHE A 1097 -14.94 -4.93 -46.13
C PHE A 1097 -15.76 -4.06 -45.17
N GLY A 1098 -15.18 -3.00 -44.60
CA GLY A 1098 -15.74 -2.39 -43.39
C GLY A 1098 -15.33 -3.16 -42.13
N ARG A 1099 -15.70 -2.64 -40.95
CA ARG A 1099 -15.26 -3.22 -39.67
C ARG A 1099 -15.93 -4.59 -39.46
N LEU A 1100 -15.12 -5.65 -39.54
CA LEU A 1100 -15.54 -7.06 -39.53
C LEU A 1100 -15.95 -7.61 -38.15
N TRP A 1101 -15.50 -6.99 -37.05
CA TRP A 1101 -15.70 -7.49 -35.69
C TRP A 1101 -15.74 -6.34 -34.68
N THR A 1102 -16.37 -6.55 -33.53
CA THR A 1102 -16.25 -5.67 -32.37
C THR A 1102 -15.10 -6.12 -31.47
N HIS A 1103 -14.18 -5.21 -31.16
CA HIS A 1103 -12.95 -5.55 -30.42
C HIS A 1103 -13.23 -6.11 -29.01
N SER A 1104 -14.34 -5.72 -28.36
CA SER A 1104 -14.77 -6.29 -27.07
C SER A 1104 -15.24 -7.75 -27.13
N LYS A 1105 -15.53 -8.28 -28.34
CA LYS A 1105 -15.91 -9.69 -28.58
C LYS A 1105 -14.74 -10.56 -29.05
N LEU A 1106 -13.53 -10.01 -29.14
CA LEU A 1106 -12.29 -10.77 -29.36
C LEU A 1106 -11.45 -10.81 -28.08
N ASN A 1107 -10.81 -11.95 -27.83
CA ASN A 1107 -9.72 -12.06 -26.85
C ASN A 1107 -8.36 -11.70 -27.49
N HIS A 1108 -7.29 -11.63 -26.71
CA HIS A 1108 -5.99 -11.17 -27.22
C HIS A 1108 -5.44 -12.08 -28.31
N ALA A 1109 -5.44 -13.40 -28.09
CA ALA A 1109 -4.96 -14.39 -29.05
C ALA A 1109 -5.70 -14.32 -30.40
N THR A 1110 -7.03 -14.22 -30.40
CA THR A 1110 -7.83 -14.11 -31.63
C THR A 1110 -7.50 -12.83 -32.40
N HIS A 1111 -7.40 -11.68 -31.72
CA HIS A 1111 -7.03 -10.41 -32.36
C HIS A 1111 -5.57 -10.39 -32.87
N ARG A 1112 -4.67 -11.10 -32.19
CA ARG A 1112 -3.25 -11.24 -32.57
C ARG A 1112 -3.04 -12.10 -33.83
N HIS A 1113 -3.85 -13.15 -33.99
CA HIS A 1113 -3.69 -14.16 -35.05
C HIS A 1113 -4.69 -14.03 -36.21
N LEU A 1114 -5.39 -12.89 -36.36
CA LEU A 1114 -6.37 -12.63 -37.42
C LEU A 1114 -5.92 -13.04 -38.84
N SER A 1115 -4.65 -12.80 -39.18
CA SER A 1115 -4.05 -13.16 -40.48
C SER A 1115 -3.95 -14.65 -40.78
N THR A 1116 -4.08 -15.52 -39.77
CA THR A 1116 -4.01 -16.99 -39.94
C THR A 1116 -5.30 -17.55 -40.52
N PHE A 1117 -6.44 -16.92 -40.21
CA PHE A 1117 -7.78 -17.36 -40.63
C PHE A 1117 -8.53 -16.32 -41.49
N PHE A 1118 -7.98 -15.11 -41.67
CA PHE A 1118 -8.52 -14.08 -42.56
C PHE A 1118 -7.53 -13.67 -43.65
N GLY A 1119 -7.81 -14.07 -44.89
CA GLY A 1119 -6.99 -13.82 -46.08
C GLY A 1119 -7.38 -12.56 -46.87
N GLY A 1120 -6.74 -12.38 -48.02
CA GLY A 1120 -6.98 -11.27 -48.95
C GLY A 1120 -8.19 -11.46 -49.87
N ILE A 1121 -8.37 -10.52 -50.81
CA ILE A 1121 -9.46 -10.52 -51.80
C ILE A 1121 -8.95 -10.15 -53.21
N HIS A 1122 -9.57 -10.72 -54.25
CA HIS A 1122 -9.31 -10.32 -55.62
C HIS A 1122 -10.20 -9.14 -56.04
N MET A 1123 -9.65 -8.16 -56.74
CA MET A 1123 -10.36 -6.92 -57.09
C MET A 1123 -11.59 -7.16 -57.97
N ASN A 1124 -11.58 -8.13 -58.90
CA ASN A 1124 -12.77 -8.45 -59.70
C ASN A 1124 -13.95 -8.96 -58.82
N PHE A 1125 -13.66 -9.76 -57.78
CA PHE A 1125 -14.68 -10.26 -56.85
C PHE A 1125 -15.27 -9.09 -56.05
N LEU A 1126 -14.41 -8.20 -55.55
CA LEU A 1126 -14.82 -6.98 -54.87
C LEU A 1126 -15.64 -6.05 -55.78
N SER A 1127 -15.30 -5.96 -57.07
CA SER A 1127 -16.11 -5.22 -58.06
C SER A 1127 -17.51 -5.81 -58.22
N HIS A 1128 -17.66 -7.14 -58.37
CA HIS A 1128 -18.98 -7.80 -58.46
C HIS A 1128 -19.82 -7.55 -57.20
N LEU A 1129 -19.23 -7.75 -56.01
CA LEU A 1129 -19.88 -7.49 -54.73
C LEU A 1129 -20.33 -6.02 -54.58
N THR A 1130 -19.43 -5.07 -54.88
CA THR A 1130 -19.76 -3.64 -54.77
C THR A 1130 -20.75 -3.14 -55.82
N GLN A 1131 -20.86 -3.80 -56.98
CA GLN A 1131 -21.94 -3.53 -57.93
C GLN A 1131 -23.29 -4.00 -57.37
N MET A 1132 -23.38 -5.23 -56.85
CA MET A 1132 -24.64 -5.76 -56.29
C MET A 1132 -25.19 -4.87 -55.18
N GLY A 1133 -24.37 -4.53 -54.18
CA GLY A 1133 -24.79 -3.65 -53.08
C GLY A 1133 -24.90 -2.16 -53.44
N SER A 1134 -24.54 -1.73 -54.66
CA SER A 1134 -24.75 -0.35 -55.15
C SER A 1134 -25.95 -0.17 -56.08
N THR A 1135 -26.33 -1.21 -56.83
CA THR A 1135 -27.46 -1.17 -57.76
C THR A 1135 -28.76 -1.49 -57.03
N PRO A 1136 -29.70 -0.54 -56.84
CA PRO A 1136 -31.01 -0.84 -56.27
C PRO A 1136 -31.74 -1.88 -57.14
N PRO A 1137 -32.54 -2.81 -56.56
CA PRO A 1137 -32.91 -2.94 -55.15
C PRO A 1137 -31.87 -3.67 -54.24
N HIS A 1138 -30.59 -3.70 -54.63
CA HIS A 1138 -29.48 -4.32 -53.90
C HIS A 1138 -29.49 -5.85 -53.85
N HIS A 1139 -30.16 -6.50 -54.81
CA HIS A 1139 -30.25 -7.96 -54.89
C HIS A 1139 -28.96 -8.67 -55.34
N SER A 1140 -28.91 -9.97 -55.07
CA SER A 1140 -27.95 -10.92 -55.65
C SER A 1140 -28.09 -11.01 -57.18
N ARG A 1141 -26.97 -10.89 -57.92
CA ARG A 1141 -26.97 -10.82 -59.40
C ARG A 1141 -25.99 -11.78 -60.06
N SER A 1142 -26.29 -12.14 -61.32
CA SER A 1142 -25.42 -12.97 -62.17
C SER A 1142 -24.12 -12.24 -62.56
N ASN A 1143 -23.26 -12.86 -63.36
CA ASN A 1143 -22.02 -12.24 -63.85
C ASN A 1143 -22.29 -11.18 -64.93
N LEU A 1144 -21.40 -10.18 -65.03
CA LEU A 1144 -21.31 -9.32 -66.21
C LEU A 1144 -21.00 -10.16 -67.48
N PRO A 1145 -21.48 -9.76 -68.67
CA PRO A 1145 -22.21 -8.53 -68.96
C PRO A 1145 -23.72 -8.59 -68.65
N LYS A 1146 -24.26 -9.76 -68.33
CA LYS A 1146 -25.70 -9.99 -68.07
C LYS A 1146 -26.20 -9.28 -66.80
N PHE A 1147 -25.56 -9.57 -65.66
CA PHE A 1147 -25.85 -8.96 -64.35
C PHE A 1147 -27.34 -9.02 -63.92
N GLU A 1148 -27.99 -10.13 -64.29
CA GLU A 1148 -29.42 -10.41 -64.10
C GLU A 1148 -29.79 -10.47 -62.62
N ASP A 1149 -31.01 -10.04 -62.28
CA ASP A 1149 -31.50 -9.95 -60.91
C ASP A 1149 -32.08 -11.29 -60.44
N LEU A 1150 -31.30 -12.07 -59.70
CA LEU A 1150 -31.64 -13.46 -59.42
C LEU A 1150 -32.87 -13.62 -58.51
N VAL A 1151 -33.37 -12.53 -57.91
CA VAL A 1151 -34.56 -12.48 -57.06
C VAL A 1151 -35.80 -12.11 -57.88
N GLU A 1152 -35.69 -11.16 -58.82
CA GLU A 1152 -36.78 -10.74 -59.71
C GLU A 1152 -36.99 -11.67 -60.93
N GLU A 1153 -35.98 -12.46 -61.30
CA GLU A 1153 -36.07 -13.43 -62.40
C GLU A 1153 -37.22 -14.46 -62.17
N PRO A 1154 -38.20 -14.57 -63.09
CA PRO A 1154 -39.43 -15.34 -62.86
C PRO A 1154 -39.22 -16.79 -62.44
N GLY A 1155 -39.82 -17.17 -61.31
CA GLY A 1155 -39.76 -18.53 -60.77
C GLY A 1155 -38.48 -18.89 -60.03
N ASN A 1156 -37.48 -18.00 -59.93
CA ASN A 1156 -36.29 -18.24 -59.10
C ASN A 1156 -36.66 -18.30 -57.61
N LEU A 1157 -37.42 -17.31 -57.11
CA LEU A 1157 -37.88 -17.28 -55.70
C LEU A 1157 -38.67 -18.53 -55.32
N ASP A 1158 -39.50 -19.05 -56.22
CA ASP A 1158 -40.39 -20.20 -55.96
C ASP A 1158 -39.61 -21.50 -55.69
N ARG A 1159 -38.31 -21.55 -56.05
CA ARG A 1159 -37.40 -22.65 -55.66
C ARG A 1159 -37.12 -22.69 -54.16
N LEU A 1160 -37.42 -21.62 -53.41
CA LEU A 1160 -37.28 -21.53 -51.95
C LEU A 1160 -38.54 -21.98 -51.18
N THR A 1161 -39.61 -22.40 -51.88
CA THR A 1161 -40.87 -22.84 -51.25
C THR A 1161 -40.64 -23.97 -50.24
N GLY A 1162 -41.15 -23.82 -49.02
CA GLY A 1162 -41.07 -24.83 -47.96
C GLY A 1162 -39.69 -24.97 -47.28
N LEU A 1163 -38.75 -24.06 -47.56
CA LEU A 1163 -37.44 -24.03 -46.90
C LEU A 1163 -37.47 -23.16 -45.64
N LYS A 1164 -37.17 -23.75 -44.49
CA LYS A 1164 -37.05 -23.07 -43.20
C LYS A 1164 -35.78 -22.23 -43.12
N ILE A 1165 -35.89 -20.93 -42.80
CA ILE A 1165 -34.72 -20.03 -42.75
C ILE A 1165 -34.69 -19.17 -41.49
N GLN A 1166 -33.62 -19.31 -40.70
CA GLN A 1166 -33.24 -18.38 -39.65
C GLN A 1166 -32.26 -17.33 -40.21
N PHE A 1167 -32.61 -16.06 -40.12
CA PHE A 1167 -31.73 -14.95 -40.47
C PHE A 1167 -30.99 -14.43 -39.24
N LEU A 1168 -29.66 -14.58 -39.20
CA LEU A 1168 -28.82 -14.18 -38.06
C LEU A 1168 -27.98 -12.96 -38.39
N SER A 1169 -28.04 -11.89 -37.60
CA SER A 1169 -27.18 -10.70 -37.79
C SER A 1169 -26.61 -10.12 -36.50
N GLY A 1170 -25.42 -9.53 -36.55
CA GLY A 1170 -24.86 -8.77 -35.43
C GLY A 1170 -25.39 -7.34 -35.41
N GLY A 1171 -25.87 -6.88 -34.26
CA GLY A 1171 -26.48 -5.56 -34.09
C GLY A 1171 -25.54 -4.37 -34.25
N ALA A 1172 -24.23 -4.62 -34.29
CA ALA A 1172 -23.17 -3.64 -34.60
C ALA A 1172 -22.44 -3.94 -35.92
N ASN A 1173 -23.01 -4.80 -36.78
CA ASN A 1173 -22.49 -5.04 -38.13
C ASN A 1173 -22.53 -3.73 -38.96
N VAL A 1174 -21.40 -3.38 -39.55
CA VAL A 1174 -21.25 -2.23 -40.48
C VAL A 1174 -20.66 -2.64 -41.83
N VAL A 1175 -20.48 -3.95 -42.05
CA VAL A 1175 -20.13 -4.54 -43.35
C VAL A 1175 -21.38 -4.52 -44.23
N PHE A 1176 -22.42 -5.23 -43.76
CA PHE A 1176 -23.79 -5.12 -44.22
C PHE A 1176 -24.62 -4.48 -43.11
N ASP A 1177 -25.51 -3.57 -43.48
CA ASP A 1177 -26.55 -3.06 -42.61
C ASP A 1177 -27.45 -4.25 -42.18
N PRO A 1178 -27.76 -4.44 -40.88
CA PRO A 1178 -28.69 -5.47 -40.41
C PRO A 1178 -30.06 -5.46 -41.13
N TRP A 1179 -30.48 -4.34 -41.74
CA TRP A 1179 -31.64 -4.29 -42.64
C TRP A 1179 -31.55 -5.27 -43.82
N SER A 1180 -30.36 -5.65 -44.29
CA SER A 1180 -30.14 -6.68 -45.35
C SER A 1180 -30.81 -8.01 -45.03
N THR A 1181 -30.77 -8.40 -43.76
CA THR A 1181 -31.43 -9.61 -43.26
C THR A 1181 -32.92 -9.39 -43.01
N SER A 1182 -33.37 -8.15 -42.77
CA SER A 1182 -34.80 -7.84 -42.65
C SER A 1182 -35.46 -7.91 -44.02
N GLU A 1183 -34.97 -7.22 -45.04
CA GLU A 1183 -35.57 -7.22 -46.38
C GLU A 1183 -35.65 -8.64 -46.97
N SER A 1184 -34.60 -9.46 -46.74
CA SER A 1184 -34.61 -10.88 -47.14
C SER A 1184 -35.63 -11.72 -46.36
N TYR A 1185 -35.84 -11.43 -45.08
CA TYR A 1185 -36.82 -12.09 -44.20
C TYR A 1185 -38.26 -11.68 -44.53
N ASP A 1186 -38.48 -10.37 -44.66
CA ASP A 1186 -39.76 -9.74 -44.92
C ASP A 1186 -40.28 -10.11 -46.32
N LEU A 1187 -39.40 -10.21 -47.34
CA LEU A 1187 -39.74 -10.72 -48.68
C LEU A 1187 -40.26 -12.17 -48.63
N LEU A 1188 -39.52 -13.09 -48.01
CA LEU A 1188 -39.93 -14.50 -47.94
C LEU A 1188 -41.23 -14.66 -47.15
N ARG A 1189 -41.38 -13.91 -46.05
CA ARG A 1189 -42.63 -13.88 -45.28
C ARG A 1189 -43.82 -13.36 -46.09
N HIS A 1190 -43.62 -12.36 -46.95
CA HIS A 1190 -44.66 -11.86 -47.85
C HIS A 1190 -45.01 -12.86 -48.97
N ARG A 1191 -44.04 -13.66 -49.43
CA ARG A 1191 -44.21 -14.60 -50.54
C ARG A 1191 -44.78 -15.96 -50.13
N PHE A 1192 -44.39 -16.49 -48.96
CA PHE A 1192 -44.63 -17.88 -48.57
C PHE A 1192 -45.37 -18.07 -47.23
N GLY A 1193 -45.57 -17.02 -46.43
CA GLY A 1193 -46.17 -17.11 -45.09
C GLY A 1193 -45.15 -17.01 -43.95
N THR A 1194 -45.60 -17.10 -42.70
CA THR A 1194 -44.82 -16.60 -41.56
C THR A 1194 -44.17 -17.65 -40.66
N GLU A 1195 -44.51 -18.93 -40.79
CA GLU A 1195 -44.17 -19.95 -39.78
C GLU A 1195 -42.75 -20.51 -39.95
N ASP A 1196 -42.27 -20.65 -41.20
CA ASP A 1196 -40.96 -21.23 -41.52
C ASP A 1196 -39.77 -20.24 -41.42
N TYR A 1197 -39.98 -19.03 -40.88
CA TYR A 1197 -38.97 -17.96 -40.90
C TYR A 1197 -38.74 -17.30 -39.53
N GLU A 1198 -37.50 -17.34 -39.06
CA GLU A 1198 -37.02 -16.60 -37.88
C GLU A 1198 -36.02 -15.49 -38.27
N ARG A 1199 -35.95 -14.39 -37.50
CA ARG A 1199 -34.86 -13.42 -37.60
C ARG A 1199 -34.32 -12.99 -36.23
N VAL A 1200 -33.02 -13.15 -36.07
CA VAL A 1200 -32.26 -12.91 -34.83
C VAL A 1200 -31.24 -11.80 -35.05
N VAL A 1201 -31.28 -10.78 -34.20
CA VAL A 1201 -30.22 -9.75 -34.12
C VAL A 1201 -29.53 -9.84 -32.76
N VAL A 1202 -28.20 -10.01 -32.76
CA VAL A 1202 -27.41 -10.21 -31.53
C VAL A 1202 -26.73 -8.89 -31.12
N PRO A 1203 -27.06 -8.27 -29.97
CA PRO A 1203 -26.50 -6.98 -29.57
C PRO A 1203 -24.96 -7.00 -29.41
N GLY A 1204 -24.30 -5.89 -29.75
CA GLY A 1204 -22.84 -5.71 -29.57
C GLY A 1204 -21.94 -6.39 -30.62
N TYR A 1205 -22.40 -7.49 -31.23
CA TYR A 1205 -21.65 -8.22 -32.26
C TYR A 1205 -21.59 -7.47 -33.60
N GLY A 1206 -20.43 -7.54 -34.26
CA GLY A 1206 -20.18 -7.09 -35.62
C GLY A 1206 -20.59 -8.12 -36.68
N HIS A 1207 -19.65 -8.52 -37.53
CA HIS A 1207 -19.91 -9.33 -38.73
C HIS A 1207 -19.41 -10.78 -38.61
N LEU A 1208 -18.09 -11.00 -38.49
CA LEU A 1208 -17.48 -12.32 -38.32
C LEU A 1208 -17.59 -12.82 -36.88
N ASP A 1209 -17.51 -11.91 -35.91
CA ASP A 1209 -17.48 -12.18 -34.46
C ASP A 1209 -18.74 -12.87 -33.92
N THR A 1210 -19.84 -12.93 -34.66
CA THR A 1210 -20.95 -13.85 -34.31
C THR A 1210 -20.51 -15.32 -34.27
N TRP A 1211 -19.48 -15.69 -35.04
CA TRP A 1211 -18.91 -17.05 -35.07
C TRP A 1211 -17.55 -17.15 -34.37
N MET A 1212 -16.65 -16.21 -34.66
CA MET A 1212 -15.28 -16.18 -34.10
C MET A 1212 -15.15 -15.44 -32.75
N GLY A 1213 -16.27 -15.04 -32.12
CA GLY A 1213 -16.28 -14.25 -30.89
C GLY A 1213 -16.11 -15.12 -29.64
N LYS A 1214 -15.38 -14.61 -28.64
CA LYS A 1214 -15.02 -15.38 -27.43
C LYS A 1214 -16.23 -15.86 -26.59
N ASP A 1215 -17.33 -15.10 -26.61
CA ASP A 1215 -18.56 -15.41 -25.87
C ASP A 1215 -19.66 -16.02 -26.77
N SER A 1216 -19.38 -16.32 -28.05
CA SER A 1216 -20.42 -16.71 -29.02
C SER A 1216 -21.08 -18.05 -28.72
N PHE A 1217 -20.44 -18.93 -27.94
CA PHE A 1217 -21.04 -20.16 -27.41
C PHE A 1217 -22.15 -19.91 -26.37
N VAL A 1218 -22.20 -18.71 -25.77
CA VAL A 1218 -23.29 -18.26 -24.89
C VAL A 1218 -24.30 -17.44 -25.70
N ASP A 1219 -23.81 -16.41 -26.42
CA ASP A 1219 -24.68 -15.40 -27.01
C ASP A 1219 -25.33 -15.81 -28.34
N VAL A 1220 -24.74 -16.76 -29.10
CA VAL A 1220 -25.08 -17.03 -30.51
C VAL A 1220 -25.43 -18.49 -30.77
N PHE A 1221 -24.55 -19.44 -30.47
CA PHE A 1221 -24.72 -20.85 -30.88
C PHE A 1221 -26.01 -21.50 -30.34
N PRO A 1222 -26.49 -21.23 -29.11
CA PRO A 1222 -27.77 -21.78 -28.62
C PRO A 1222 -28.98 -21.34 -29.45
N ARG A 1223 -28.94 -20.14 -30.05
CA ARG A 1223 -30.02 -19.63 -30.91
C ARG A 1223 -30.08 -20.39 -32.24
N VAL A 1224 -28.92 -20.75 -32.78
CA VAL A 1224 -28.80 -21.56 -33.99
C VAL A 1224 -29.27 -22.99 -33.71
N LEU A 1225 -28.83 -23.58 -32.58
CA LEU A 1225 -29.28 -24.90 -32.10
C LEU A 1225 -30.81 -24.98 -31.94
N GLY A 1226 -31.46 -23.92 -31.44
CA GLY A 1226 -32.92 -23.87 -31.34
C GLY A 1226 -33.65 -24.03 -32.70
N HIS A 1227 -33.14 -23.40 -33.76
CA HIS A 1227 -33.71 -23.55 -35.11
C HIS A 1227 -33.31 -24.88 -35.78
N VAL A 1228 -32.12 -25.42 -35.47
CA VAL A 1228 -31.70 -26.79 -35.86
C VAL A 1228 -32.70 -27.82 -35.30
N GLY A 1229 -33.00 -27.80 -34.00
CA GLY A 1229 -33.96 -28.71 -33.37
C GLY A 1229 -35.42 -28.50 -33.86
N HIS A 1230 -35.81 -27.27 -34.21
CA HIS A 1230 -37.08 -27.01 -34.88
C HIS A 1230 -37.17 -27.65 -36.29
N CYS A 1231 -36.03 -27.83 -36.97
CA CYS A 1231 -35.97 -28.51 -38.26
C CYS A 1231 -35.89 -30.04 -38.12
N GLU A 1232 -35.29 -30.59 -37.05
CA GLU A 1232 -35.35 -32.03 -36.72
C GLU A 1232 -36.76 -32.49 -36.31
N GLY A 1233 -37.66 -31.57 -35.96
CA GLY A 1233 -38.97 -31.90 -35.38
C GLY A 1233 -38.92 -32.26 -33.89
N THR A 1234 -37.74 -32.15 -33.26
CA THR A 1234 -37.57 -32.32 -31.82
C THR A 1234 -38.09 -31.09 -31.08
N GLY A 1235 -39.41 -31.06 -30.82
CA GLY A 1235 -40.03 -30.06 -29.96
C GLY A 1235 -39.32 -29.97 -28.61
N ALA A 1236 -38.99 -28.74 -28.21
CA ALA A 1236 -38.02 -28.40 -27.16
C ALA A 1236 -37.97 -29.37 -25.96
N ARG A 1237 -36.86 -30.12 -25.87
CA ARG A 1237 -36.34 -30.59 -24.59
C ARG A 1237 -35.41 -29.49 -24.05
N GLN A 1238 -35.60 -29.15 -22.79
CA GLN A 1238 -34.95 -28.02 -22.10
C GLN A 1238 -33.48 -28.30 -21.78
#